data_AF-A0A8H5QA30-F1
#
_entry.id   AF-A0A8H5QA30-F1
#
_cell.length_a   1.000
_cell.length_b   1.000
_cell.length_c   1.000
_cell.angle_alpha   90.00
_cell.angle_beta   90.00
_cell.angle_gamma   90.00
#
_symmetry.space_group_name_H-M   'P 1'
#
loop_
_entity.id
_entity.type
_entity.pdbx_description
1 polymer ?
#
loop_
_entity_poly.entity_id
_entity_poly.type
_entity_poly.pdbx_seq_one_letter_code
_entity_poly.pdbx_strand_id
1 'polypeptide(L)'
;MNMDPNESDGEENAVSGTRRVPEHKLSCDQCRQRKIKCDRGDPCGPCQRKNIRCSFPTGFKPRPKRQPVLVSDGYESKLDAISQKLDRISLAVDNITSSPQHLQGGSSAAHTAISSQVTPISHASSPSCNVRTGPEKGSEFEGDVTLTTQATFATDFLQQFVDSNQSSRTLPEIKSHLDALRKILAGKDVTVDETRLVDTQRILSPQEHGGFQLPPVNLSMMAVQRLRESPRLQLFWRAEFHSISQFVEYLMTVYFGKPTLADLILTHVGLVSLLHECANIETEQVLKNEFASQAAVCRQNLESILAGLPFNMPCTPDYILALFMASCYHLENCRISMSWNCLAAAVQMCQTLGFTRENLPKPESREAKQRRAKLIFYIHLCDKMLALRLSRPVLIRDGEITIIFEALEADREEGPTPIIAKWARFCSLQGRVYDILYSPESLLQPDVERETNARRLAAEMEQLFLTKSLAEEHLFESIGTVIGETQSEVFRRTDKVAYYSMRCLVFRAVKPASLISSAFCDECLEAAKNGLEQHRICLSMLKNVEAVVFEFYMHWGLMAVPLVPFMVLFCHAIETCDPTHLEPLAAVVETVDLIPPDLPNVYRKQLHLFKLMYEVASVDPHSQWKTATIHAPSMSSATLGDRTRENDLSDEPEYEDEIHDLARRFTSQSAASGHGPLFPLSDGGPLDPQSPHFNSKKWAKAYLKTRTEAADGSTPRTAGIAFKNLNAYGFGQATDFQNTLTNIVLKASSFARKIFGDKGQRIDILRGIDGHVEAGEMLCVLGPPGSGCSTLLRSIAGETHGFHFSNDTVLNYQGIRPEQMKNAYRGEAIYTAEVDHHFPHLTVGDTLYFAARCRCPPKDKLPHGVTAREYAKHLRDVIMAMFGILHTKNTQVGDDYVRGISGGERKRVTIAEAALGYSPLQCWDNSTRGLDSANAIEFCRVLRTQADTLGIASCVAIYQAPQTAYDLFDKVIVLYEGRQIFFGKTDEAQAYFENLGFICPEQQTTADFLTSMTNPAERVIRQGANPPRTSDEFARAWQQSQHRSRLIDEIDYYMEQHPFDGPDLLKFSESRRLDQAAAQRDRSPFNLSYLQQYTINLWRGFTMLIGDPSITLTMLISNLFEGLIISSIFYNLPFNTTSFFRRTILLFFIVLINAFGSILEIMTLYAKRKVVEKQSRYAFYHPSAEALSDDNRSSVQNRQLDPSQLHTILHV
;
A
#
# COMPACT_ATOMS: atom_id res chain seq x y z
N MET A 1 86.52 16.28 -28.30
CA MET A 1 86.66 15.63 -27.00
C MET A 1 85.53 16.17 -26.14
N ASN A 2 84.67 15.29 -25.62
CA ASN A 2 83.47 15.49 -24.77
C ASN A 2 82.87 16.90 -24.63
N MET A 3 81.59 16.99 -25.01
CA MET A 3 80.69 18.14 -24.91
C MET A 3 79.79 18.04 -23.67
N ASP A 4 79.64 19.18 -23.00
CA ASP A 4 78.48 19.68 -22.23
C ASP A 4 78.35 21.17 -22.63
N PRO A 5 77.14 21.77 -22.70
CA PRO A 5 76.43 22.28 -21.51
C PRO A 5 74.87 22.31 -21.62
N ASN A 6 74.14 22.61 -20.52
CA ASN A 6 73.32 23.83 -20.32
C ASN A 6 72.21 23.73 -19.24
N GLU A 7 71.93 24.91 -18.67
CA GLU A 7 70.62 25.47 -18.23
C GLU A 7 69.99 25.14 -16.85
N SER A 8 69.16 26.10 -16.43
CA SER A 8 68.77 26.52 -15.09
C SER A 8 67.31 26.23 -14.72
N ASP A 9 67.03 26.39 -13.41
CA ASP A 9 65.75 26.60 -12.71
C ASP A 9 64.97 25.37 -12.16
N GLY A 10 64.95 25.30 -10.82
CA GLY A 10 63.81 24.96 -9.95
C GLY A 10 63.32 23.51 -9.84
N GLU A 11 63.65 22.80 -8.75
CA GLU A 11 62.92 21.63 -8.22
C GLU A 11 63.00 21.61 -6.67
N GLU A 12 61.88 21.58 -5.93
CA GLU A 12 61.14 20.37 -5.50
C GLU A 12 61.99 19.34 -4.74
N ASN A 13 61.63 19.07 -3.47
CA ASN A 13 62.06 17.87 -2.77
C ASN A 13 60.94 17.37 -1.84
N ALA A 14 60.06 16.53 -2.41
CA ALA A 14 59.17 15.64 -1.67
C ALA A 14 59.74 14.22 -1.69
N VAL A 15 60.03 13.69 -0.51
CA VAL A 15 60.76 12.43 -0.29
C VAL A 15 59.81 11.22 -0.20
N SER A 16 60.07 10.25 -1.08
CA SER A 16 59.82 8.80 -1.04
C SER A 16 58.55 8.26 -0.35
N GLY A 17 57.62 7.77 -1.18
CA GLY A 17 56.42 7.05 -0.76
C GLY A 17 56.67 5.61 -0.30
N THR A 18 56.13 5.28 0.88
CA THR A 18 55.82 3.92 1.32
C THR A 18 54.31 3.68 1.16
N ARG A 19 53.98 2.61 0.43
CA ARG A 19 52.61 2.15 0.10
C ARG A 19 51.74 1.99 1.37
N ARG A 20 50.63 2.72 1.45
CA ARG A 20 49.50 2.42 2.35
C ARG A 20 48.55 1.41 1.71
N VAL A 21 48.13 0.41 2.49
CA VAL A 21 47.24 -0.71 2.15
C VAL A 21 45.76 -0.29 2.34
N PRO A 22 44.79 -0.68 1.48
CA PRO A 22 43.36 -0.39 1.68
C PRO A 22 42.63 -1.42 2.57
N GLU A 23 41.81 -0.94 3.51
CA GLU A 23 41.01 -1.71 4.49
C GLU A 23 39.67 -2.24 3.94
N HIS A 24 39.70 -3.20 3.02
CA HIS A 24 38.53 -4.06 2.77
C HIS A 24 39.01 -5.48 2.39
N LYS A 25 39.12 -6.39 3.37
CA LYS A 25 39.55 -7.76 3.09
C LYS A 25 38.38 -8.60 2.53
N LEU A 26 38.50 -9.00 1.27
CA LEU A 26 37.66 -10.04 0.62
C LEU A 26 37.97 -11.42 1.21
N SER A 27 37.09 -12.41 1.01
CA SER A 27 37.39 -13.83 1.31
C SER A 27 38.49 -14.35 0.38
N CYS A 28 39.45 -15.13 0.90
CA CYS A 28 40.53 -15.70 0.08
C CYS A 28 40.00 -16.69 -0.96
N ASP A 29 40.73 -16.85 -2.08
CA ASP A 29 40.26 -17.64 -3.22
C ASP A 29 40.01 -19.11 -2.86
N GLN A 30 40.84 -19.67 -2.00
CA GLN A 30 40.74 -21.07 -1.56
C GLN A 30 39.48 -21.33 -0.72
N CYS A 31 39.14 -20.42 0.19
CA CYS A 31 37.90 -20.52 0.96
C CYS A 31 36.67 -20.27 0.07
N ARG A 32 36.79 -19.35 -0.89
CA ARG A 32 35.72 -19.02 -1.85
C ARG A 32 35.42 -20.19 -2.80
N GLN A 33 36.44 -20.82 -3.38
CA GLN A 33 36.27 -22.00 -4.25
C GLN A 33 35.71 -23.19 -3.48
N ARG A 34 36.12 -23.37 -2.22
CA ARG A 34 35.64 -24.46 -1.37
C ARG A 34 34.31 -24.15 -0.68
N LYS A 35 33.72 -22.97 -0.92
CA LYS A 35 32.48 -22.47 -0.30
C LYS A 35 32.45 -22.57 1.23
N ILE A 36 33.57 -22.28 1.88
CA ILE A 36 33.70 -22.25 3.36
C ILE A 36 33.92 -20.82 3.87
N LYS A 37 33.45 -20.53 5.09
CA LYS A 37 33.54 -19.20 5.69
C LYS A 37 35.01 -18.83 5.95
N CYS A 38 35.49 -17.80 5.28
CA CYS A 38 36.83 -17.25 5.43
C CYS A 38 36.84 -16.24 6.58
N ASP A 39 37.78 -16.38 7.51
CA ASP A 39 38.04 -15.40 8.59
C ASP A 39 38.85 -14.19 8.10
N ARG A 40 39.28 -14.20 6.84
CA ARG A 40 39.91 -13.06 6.13
C ARG A 40 41.25 -12.62 6.77
N GLY A 41 41.85 -13.46 7.62
CA GLY A 41 43.25 -13.33 8.05
C GLY A 41 44.20 -13.64 6.89
N ASP A 42 45.44 -13.15 6.94
CA ASP A 42 46.47 -13.50 5.96
C ASP A 42 47.68 -14.14 6.66
N PRO A 43 47.85 -15.48 6.60
CA PRO A 43 46.94 -16.47 6.00
C PRO A 43 45.67 -16.69 6.84
N CYS A 44 44.58 -17.08 6.18
CA CYS A 44 43.28 -17.26 6.84
C CYS A 44 43.25 -18.60 7.61
N GLY A 45 42.62 -18.65 8.79
CA GLY A 45 42.63 -19.80 9.70
C GLY A 45 42.12 -21.12 9.10
N PRO A 46 41.11 -21.13 8.21
CA PRO A 46 40.70 -22.33 7.48
C PRO A 46 41.77 -22.85 6.49
N CYS A 47 42.56 -21.97 5.88
CA CYS A 47 43.68 -22.35 5.01
C CYS A 47 44.88 -22.81 5.83
N GLN A 48 45.14 -22.16 6.97
CA GLN A 48 46.22 -22.52 7.89
C GLN A 48 46.01 -23.90 8.51
N ARG A 49 44.78 -24.22 8.97
CA ARG A 49 44.44 -25.55 9.51
C ARG A 49 44.59 -26.70 8.53
N LYS A 50 44.53 -26.42 7.22
CA LYS A 50 44.70 -27.43 6.16
C LYS A 50 46.07 -27.36 5.47
N ASN A 51 46.95 -26.47 5.93
CA ASN A 51 48.28 -26.25 5.35
C ASN A 51 48.24 -25.94 3.84
N ILE A 52 47.26 -25.13 3.41
CA ILE A 52 47.07 -24.69 2.02
C ILE A 52 47.43 -23.22 1.89
N ARG A 53 48.14 -22.85 0.81
CA ARG A 53 48.56 -21.46 0.56
C ARG A 53 47.36 -20.53 0.36
N CYS A 54 47.28 -19.48 1.17
CA CYS A 54 46.22 -18.48 1.12
C CYS A 54 46.54 -17.39 0.08
N SER A 55 45.58 -17.04 -0.80
CA SER A 55 45.72 -15.98 -1.80
C SER A 55 44.50 -15.06 -1.80
N PHE A 56 44.72 -13.76 -1.96
CA PHE A 56 43.70 -12.73 -2.09
C PHE A 56 43.82 -12.07 -3.47
N PRO A 57 42.71 -11.80 -4.17
CA PRO A 57 42.76 -11.17 -5.50
C PRO A 57 43.28 -9.73 -5.38
N THR A 58 44.48 -9.49 -5.91
CA THR A 58 45.08 -8.16 -6.02
C THR A 58 44.67 -7.52 -7.35
N GLY A 59 43.70 -6.61 -7.31
CA GLY A 59 43.38 -5.76 -8.46
C GLY A 59 41.89 -5.61 -8.72
N PHE A 60 41.29 -4.57 -8.14
CA PHE A 60 40.05 -4.01 -8.68
C PHE A 60 40.32 -2.53 -9.00
N LYS A 61 40.19 -2.15 -10.28
CA LYS A 61 39.98 -0.74 -10.65
C LYS A 61 38.67 -0.28 -9.99
N PRO A 62 38.59 0.96 -9.45
CA PRO A 62 37.35 1.48 -8.90
C PRO A 62 36.24 1.35 -9.95
N ARG A 63 35.09 0.79 -9.56
CA ARG A 63 33.89 0.85 -10.40
C ARG A 63 33.52 2.33 -10.57
N PRO A 64 33.27 2.82 -11.80
CA PRO A 64 32.62 4.12 -11.95
C PRO A 64 31.27 4.06 -11.21
N LYS A 65 30.98 5.09 -10.40
CA LYS A 65 29.67 5.26 -9.76
C LYS A 65 28.61 5.20 -10.87
N ARG A 66 27.68 4.25 -10.76
CA ARG A 66 26.49 4.22 -11.61
C ARG A 66 25.68 5.48 -11.30
N GLN A 67 25.67 6.41 -12.25
CA GLN A 67 24.73 7.54 -12.24
C GLN A 67 23.30 6.96 -12.32
N PRO A 68 22.33 7.48 -11.54
CA PRO A 68 20.95 7.41 -11.96
C PRO A 68 20.90 8.19 -13.26
N VAL A 69 20.62 7.47 -14.34
CA VAL A 69 20.67 8.10 -15.64
C VAL A 69 19.44 9.01 -15.77
N LEU A 70 19.63 10.13 -16.46
CA LEU A 70 19.09 11.45 -16.13
C LEU A 70 18.17 12.02 -17.23
N VAL A 71 16.86 12.08 -16.96
CA VAL A 71 15.75 12.32 -17.92
C VAL A 71 16.00 13.47 -18.91
N SER A 72 16.33 13.09 -20.15
CA SER A 72 16.14 13.82 -21.43
C SER A 72 16.84 15.16 -21.61
N ASP A 73 17.65 15.24 -22.68
CA ASP A 73 18.24 16.45 -23.29
C ASP A 73 17.25 17.62 -23.49
N GLY A 74 15.94 17.37 -23.48
CA GLY A 74 14.91 18.42 -23.53
C GLY A 74 14.83 19.26 -22.24
N TYR A 75 15.22 18.68 -21.10
CA TYR A 75 15.40 19.38 -19.83
C TYR A 75 16.77 20.06 -19.76
N GLU A 76 17.84 19.44 -20.27
CA GLU A 76 19.17 20.07 -20.30
C GLU A 76 19.23 21.28 -21.25
N SER A 77 18.62 21.23 -22.44
CA SER A 77 18.58 22.40 -23.34
C SER A 77 17.79 23.57 -22.73
N LYS A 78 16.78 23.28 -21.89
CA LYS A 78 16.06 24.29 -21.12
C LYS A 78 16.88 24.78 -19.93
N LEU A 79 17.65 23.90 -19.27
CA LEU A 79 18.57 24.25 -18.19
C LEU A 79 19.75 25.08 -18.71
N ASP A 80 20.29 24.81 -19.89
CA ASP A 80 21.33 25.61 -20.56
C ASP A 80 20.78 26.96 -21.01
N ALA A 81 19.53 27.01 -21.51
CA ALA A 81 18.86 28.28 -21.83
C ALA A 81 18.53 29.10 -20.57
N ILE A 82 18.28 28.44 -19.44
CA ILE A 82 18.11 29.05 -18.12
C ILE A 82 19.46 29.45 -17.54
N SER A 83 20.53 28.67 -17.72
CA SER A 83 21.89 28.94 -17.28
C SER A 83 22.47 30.12 -18.05
N GLN A 84 22.32 30.19 -19.38
CA GLN A 84 22.69 31.37 -20.17
C GLN A 84 21.89 32.62 -19.80
N LYS A 85 20.62 32.46 -19.36
CA LYS A 85 19.82 33.58 -18.83
C LYS A 85 20.27 33.99 -17.43
N LEU A 86 20.63 33.04 -16.57
CA LEU A 86 21.19 33.28 -15.24
C LEU A 86 22.58 33.88 -15.33
N ASP A 87 23.42 33.51 -16.29
CA ASP A 87 24.73 34.13 -16.56
C ASP A 87 24.56 35.56 -17.08
N ARG A 88 23.55 35.82 -17.93
CA ARG A 88 23.19 37.18 -18.35
C ARG A 88 22.65 38.03 -17.21
N ILE A 89 21.90 37.42 -16.28
CA ILE A 89 21.39 38.09 -15.08
C ILE A 89 22.52 38.29 -14.07
N SER A 90 23.46 37.36 -13.93
CA SER A 90 24.65 37.49 -13.09
C SER A 90 25.56 38.59 -13.61
N LEU A 91 25.82 38.66 -14.93
CA LEU A 91 26.54 39.76 -15.57
C LEU A 91 25.80 41.11 -15.44
N ALA A 92 24.47 41.12 -15.39
CA ALA A 92 23.69 42.33 -15.13
C ALA A 92 23.75 42.74 -13.65
N VAL A 93 23.77 41.78 -12.72
CA VAL A 93 23.86 42.00 -11.27
C VAL A 93 25.29 42.41 -10.87
N ASP A 94 26.32 41.87 -11.51
CA ASP A 94 27.73 42.28 -11.33
C ASP A 94 27.96 43.70 -11.85
N ASN A 95 27.35 44.08 -12.98
CA ASN A 95 27.37 45.47 -13.48
C ASN A 95 26.58 46.44 -12.59
N ILE A 96 25.59 45.97 -11.84
CA ILE A 96 24.82 46.77 -10.87
C ILE A 96 25.58 46.91 -9.53
N THR A 97 26.41 45.93 -9.17
CA THR A 97 27.22 45.96 -7.94
C THR A 97 28.56 46.69 -8.10
N SER A 98 28.99 47.01 -9.32
CA SER A 98 30.28 47.68 -9.59
C SER A 98 30.22 49.20 -9.84
N SER A 99 29.16 49.92 -9.44
CA SER A 99 29.17 51.40 -9.44
C SER A 99 28.89 51.99 -8.05
N PRO A 100 29.89 52.62 -7.41
CA PRO A 100 29.70 53.27 -6.12
C PRO A 100 29.35 54.76 -6.26
N GLN A 101 28.40 55.20 -5.41
CA GLN A 101 28.15 56.59 -4.96
C GLN A 101 27.47 57.51 -6.01
N HIS A 102 26.55 58.44 -5.70
CA HIS A 102 26.44 59.36 -4.57
C HIS A 102 25.03 60.03 -4.57
N LEU A 103 24.54 60.35 -3.36
CA LEU A 103 23.78 61.55 -2.92
C LEU A 103 22.34 61.88 -3.39
N GLN A 104 21.56 62.19 -2.34
CA GLN A 104 20.64 63.34 -2.15
C GLN A 104 19.29 63.39 -2.88
N GLY A 105 18.22 63.26 -2.07
CA GLY A 105 17.35 64.38 -1.70
C GLY A 105 16.33 64.90 -2.72
N GLY A 106 15.04 64.82 -2.34
CA GLY A 106 14.03 65.82 -2.68
C GLY A 106 13.05 65.49 -3.81
N SER A 107 11.76 65.42 -3.45
CA SER A 107 10.52 65.89 -4.13
C SER A 107 10.52 66.12 -5.66
N SER A 108 9.47 65.92 -6.46
CA SER A 108 8.07 65.48 -6.32
C SER A 108 7.48 65.49 -7.75
N ALA A 109 6.52 64.59 -8.00
CA ALA A 109 5.40 64.66 -8.94
C ALA A 109 5.64 65.01 -10.43
N ALA A 110 5.24 64.09 -11.32
CA ALA A 110 3.94 64.12 -12.02
C ALA A 110 3.88 63.10 -13.15
N HIS A 111 2.70 62.48 -13.35
CA HIS A 111 2.02 62.26 -14.65
C HIS A 111 1.12 61.00 -14.67
N THR A 112 -0.17 61.25 -14.44
CA THR A 112 -1.35 60.67 -15.14
C THR A 112 -1.21 60.95 -16.65
N ALA A 113 -1.71 60.19 -17.64
CA ALA A 113 -2.65 59.08 -17.70
C ALA A 113 -2.64 58.44 -19.12
N ILE A 114 -3.21 57.21 -19.23
CA ILE A 114 -4.09 56.70 -20.33
C ILE A 114 -3.44 56.05 -21.59
N SER A 115 -3.46 54.70 -21.55
CA SER A 115 -4.30 53.78 -22.37
C SER A 115 -3.70 53.04 -23.58
N SER A 116 -3.82 51.71 -23.49
CA SER A 116 -4.58 50.81 -24.38
C SER A 116 -3.85 49.57 -24.91
N GLN A 117 -4.58 48.45 -24.84
CA GLN A 117 -4.48 47.19 -25.58
C GLN A 117 -3.54 46.09 -25.05
N VAL A 118 -4.12 45.21 -24.20
CA VAL A 118 -3.62 43.86 -23.94
C VAL A 118 -4.65 42.87 -24.50
N THR A 119 -4.20 42.00 -25.40
CA THR A 119 -4.91 40.76 -25.79
C THR A 119 -4.26 39.55 -25.11
N PRO A 120 -5.02 38.48 -24.79
CA PRO A 120 -4.62 37.45 -23.85
C PRO A 120 -4.36 36.08 -24.52
N ILE A 121 -3.25 35.39 -24.19
CA ILE A 121 -3.00 34.00 -24.62
C ILE A 121 -2.43 33.14 -23.49
N SER A 122 -3.31 32.28 -22.98
CA SER A 122 -3.24 30.88 -22.52
C SER A 122 -2.15 30.36 -21.54
N HIS A 123 -2.70 29.89 -20.42
CA HIS A 123 -2.26 29.00 -19.34
C HIS A 123 -1.42 27.74 -19.68
N ALA A 124 -0.49 27.40 -18.76
CA ALA A 124 0.08 26.07 -18.50
C ALA A 124 0.25 25.90 -16.96
N SER A 125 -0.65 25.22 -16.25
CA SER A 125 -0.75 23.77 -15.95
C SER A 125 0.38 23.24 -15.04
N SER A 126 0.11 23.29 -13.73
CA SER A 126 0.81 22.68 -12.60
C SER A 126 0.53 21.16 -12.50
N PRO A 127 1.43 20.34 -11.91
CA PRO A 127 1.22 18.90 -11.78
C PRO A 127 0.27 18.56 -10.62
N SER A 128 -0.76 17.77 -10.92
CA SER A 128 -1.76 17.26 -9.97
C SER A 128 -1.21 16.07 -9.16
N CYS A 129 -1.19 16.19 -7.84
CA CYS A 129 -0.91 15.09 -6.92
C CYS A 129 -2.16 14.18 -6.81
N ASN A 130 -2.04 12.92 -7.23
CA ASN A 130 -3.07 11.89 -7.04
C ASN A 130 -2.77 11.11 -5.76
N VAL A 131 -3.56 11.32 -4.72
CA VAL A 131 -3.53 10.52 -3.48
C VAL A 131 -4.03 9.11 -3.79
N ARG A 132 -3.13 8.13 -3.79
CA ARG A 132 -3.45 6.69 -3.76
C ARG A 132 -3.31 6.22 -2.31
N THR A 133 -4.42 5.87 -1.68
CA THR A 133 -4.44 5.02 -0.49
C THR A 133 -4.23 3.57 -0.93
N GLY A 134 -3.05 3.02 -0.66
CA GLY A 134 -2.75 1.59 -0.81
C GLY A 134 -2.47 0.95 0.55
N PRO A 135 -2.65 -0.36 0.72
CA PRO A 135 -2.29 -1.05 1.96
C PRO A 135 -0.77 -1.15 2.05
N GLU A 136 -0.21 -0.63 3.13
CA GLU A 136 1.22 -0.71 3.44
C GLU A 136 1.61 -2.16 3.71
N LYS A 137 2.51 -2.70 2.89
CA LYS A 137 3.41 -3.79 3.27
C LYS A 137 4.76 -3.18 3.55
N GLY A 138 5.18 -3.14 4.82
CA GLY A 138 6.53 -2.77 5.22
C GLY A 138 7.20 -3.96 5.91
N SER A 139 8.35 -4.38 5.38
CA SER A 139 9.41 -4.95 6.22
C SER A 139 9.71 -3.94 7.32
N GLU A 140 9.80 -4.40 8.56
CA GLU A 140 10.15 -3.59 9.74
C GLU A 140 11.31 -2.65 9.43
N PHE A 141 10.96 -1.37 9.27
CA PHE A 141 11.86 -0.25 9.26
C PHE A 141 11.85 0.29 10.69
N GLU A 142 13.03 0.50 11.27
CA GLU A 142 13.29 0.88 12.67
C GLU A 142 12.75 2.25 13.11
N GLY A 143 11.76 2.80 12.41
CA GLY A 143 11.17 4.10 12.68
C GLY A 143 9.70 4.10 12.38
N ASP A 144 8.89 3.50 13.25
CA ASP A 144 7.44 3.72 13.29
C ASP A 144 7.13 4.12 14.74
N VAL A 145 6.99 5.40 15.08
CA VAL A 145 6.90 5.86 16.49
C VAL A 145 5.46 5.70 17.04
N THR A 146 4.86 4.54 16.81
CA THR A 146 3.60 4.12 17.42
C THR A 146 3.86 3.43 18.77
N LEU A 147 2.84 3.43 19.66
CA LEU A 147 2.90 2.71 20.94
C LEU A 147 3.34 1.26 20.77
N THR A 148 2.89 0.63 19.68
CA THR A 148 3.19 -0.74 19.30
C THR A 148 4.69 -0.94 19.08
N THR A 149 5.36 -0.01 18.41
CA THR A 149 6.82 -0.09 18.19
C THR A 149 7.61 0.21 19.45
N GLN A 150 7.15 1.13 20.30
CA GLN A 150 7.76 1.35 21.61
C GLN A 150 7.67 0.09 22.47
N ALA A 151 6.51 -0.56 22.50
CA ALA A 151 6.31 -1.83 23.19
C ALA A 151 7.08 -2.99 22.54
N THR A 152 7.23 -3.03 21.21
CA THR A 152 8.04 -4.03 20.49
C THR A 152 9.52 -3.86 20.81
N PHE A 153 10.05 -2.64 20.73
CA PHE A 153 11.42 -2.32 21.12
C PHE A 153 11.71 -2.68 22.59
N ALA A 154 10.81 -2.34 23.51
CA ALA A 154 10.94 -2.74 24.91
C ALA A 154 10.91 -4.27 25.08
N THR A 155 10.06 -4.97 24.32
CA THR A 155 9.97 -6.43 24.34
C THR A 155 11.24 -7.07 23.80
N ASP A 156 11.80 -6.57 22.70
CA ASP A 156 13.03 -7.07 22.09
C ASP A 156 14.26 -6.80 22.97
N PHE A 157 14.34 -5.60 23.56
CA PHE A 157 15.40 -5.25 24.50
C PHE A 157 15.36 -6.13 25.75
N LEU A 158 14.18 -6.31 26.35
CA LEU A 158 13.98 -7.24 27.47
C LEU A 158 14.32 -8.68 27.08
N GLN A 159 13.93 -9.14 25.89
CA GLN A 159 14.24 -10.48 25.40
C GLN A 159 15.75 -10.67 25.23
N GLN A 160 16.46 -9.70 24.63
CA GLN A 160 17.91 -9.73 24.51
C GLN A 160 18.61 -9.75 25.87
N PHE A 161 18.10 -8.98 26.84
CA PHE A 161 18.61 -8.98 28.21
C PHE A 161 18.40 -10.33 28.91
N VAL A 162 17.22 -10.94 28.75
CA VAL A 162 16.89 -12.28 29.27
C VAL A 162 17.77 -13.36 28.64
N ASP A 163 17.97 -13.30 27.32
CA ASP A 163 18.76 -14.28 26.58
C ASP A 163 20.27 -14.19 26.91
N SER A 164 20.74 -13.00 27.30
CA SER A 164 22.13 -12.74 27.71
C SER A 164 22.41 -13.16 29.16
N ASN A 165 21.40 -13.24 30.02
CA ASN A 165 21.54 -13.55 31.46
C ASN A 165 20.86 -14.88 31.85
N GLN A 166 21.32 -15.98 31.23
CA GLN A 166 20.70 -17.32 31.34
C GLN A 166 20.72 -17.98 32.73
N SER A 167 21.39 -17.39 33.73
CA SER A 167 21.65 -18.02 35.04
C SER A 167 20.84 -17.48 36.23
N SER A 168 19.92 -16.54 36.03
CA SER A 168 19.17 -15.92 37.13
C SER A 168 17.86 -16.66 37.49
N ARG A 169 17.58 -16.82 38.79
CA ARG A 169 16.34 -17.43 39.35
C ARG A 169 15.07 -16.61 39.08
N THR A 170 15.17 -15.37 38.60
CA THR A 170 14.05 -14.44 38.32
C THR A 170 13.41 -14.59 36.93
N LEU A 171 13.87 -15.55 36.12
CA LEU A 171 13.38 -15.81 34.76
C LEU A 171 11.85 -16.01 34.61
N PRO A 172 11.11 -16.62 35.56
CA PRO A 172 9.68 -16.89 35.40
C PRO A 172 8.80 -15.64 35.50
N GLU A 173 9.10 -14.71 36.41
CA GLU A 173 8.33 -13.47 36.58
C GLU A 173 8.55 -12.52 35.40
N ILE A 174 9.81 -12.34 34.96
CA ILE A 174 10.13 -11.51 33.79
C ILE A 174 9.49 -12.08 32.51
N LYS A 175 9.46 -13.42 32.36
CA LYS A 175 8.72 -14.08 31.26
C LYS A 175 7.20 -13.84 31.34
N SER A 176 6.61 -13.92 32.53
CA SER A 176 5.18 -13.65 32.72
C SER A 176 4.80 -12.21 32.32
N HIS A 177 5.62 -11.23 32.65
CA HIS A 177 5.38 -9.84 32.26
C HIS A 177 5.69 -9.58 30.78
N LEU A 178 6.71 -10.23 30.21
CA LEU A 178 6.95 -10.27 28.75
C LEU A 178 5.76 -10.87 28.00
N ASP A 179 5.16 -11.93 28.55
CA ASP A 179 3.95 -12.54 27.98
C ASP A 179 2.73 -11.64 28.14
N ALA A 180 2.64 -10.83 29.21
CA ALA A 180 1.61 -9.81 29.36
C ALA A 180 1.76 -8.67 28.33
N LEU A 181 2.98 -8.13 28.17
CA LEU A 181 3.32 -7.17 27.11
C LEU A 181 3.04 -7.72 25.72
N ARG A 182 3.41 -8.98 25.44
CA ARG A 182 3.11 -9.69 24.18
C ARG A 182 1.62 -9.94 23.98
N LYS A 183 0.84 -10.23 25.03
CA LYS A 183 -0.63 -10.38 24.92
C LYS A 183 -1.33 -9.05 24.59
N ILE A 184 -0.85 -7.95 25.17
CA ILE A 184 -1.34 -6.60 24.86
C ILE A 184 -0.96 -6.22 23.42
N LEU A 185 0.26 -6.55 22.98
CA LEU A 185 0.74 -6.35 21.60
C LEU A 185 0.03 -7.26 20.57
N ALA A 186 -0.31 -8.50 20.95
CA ALA A 186 -0.93 -9.50 20.08
C ALA A 186 -2.46 -9.38 20.00
N GLY A 187 -3.07 -8.43 20.70
CA GLY A 187 -4.49 -8.12 20.57
C GLY A 187 -5.43 -9.28 20.89
N LYS A 188 -5.36 -9.82 22.11
CA LYS A 188 -6.52 -10.48 22.73
C LYS A 188 -7.17 -9.50 23.70
N ASP A 189 -8.37 -9.03 23.34
CA ASP A 189 -9.37 -8.43 24.24
C ASP A 189 -8.83 -7.49 25.33
N VAL A 190 -8.28 -6.34 24.93
CA VAL A 190 -8.76 -5.13 25.60
C VAL A 190 -9.96 -4.72 24.78
N THR A 191 -11.14 -5.16 25.20
CA THR A 191 -12.38 -4.49 24.89
C THR A 191 -12.15 -3.00 25.14
N VAL A 192 -11.79 -2.27 24.07
CA VAL A 192 -12.43 -0.98 23.87
C VAL A 192 -13.89 -1.32 24.04
N ASP A 193 -14.53 -0.65 24.98
CA ASP A 193 -15.95 -0.49 25.03
C ASP A 193 -16.36 0.21 23.70
N GLU A 194 -16.21 -0.51 22.58
CA GLU A 194 -16.82 -0.29 21.28
C GLU A 194 -18.32 -0.64 21.36
N THR A 195 -18.82 -0.94 22.56
CA THR A 195 -20.23 -0.98 22.93
C THR A 195 -20.90 0.40 22.97
N ARG A 196 -20.27 1.43 22.38
CA ARG A 196 -20.96 2.62 21.85
C ARG A 196 -20.64 2.94 20.39
N LEU A 197 -20.20 1.96 19.59
CA LEU A 197 -20.64 1.92 18.20
C LEU A 197 -22.11 1.53 18.23
N VAL A 198 -22.94 2.55 18.50
CA VAL A 198 -24.35 2.56 18.17
C VAL A 198 -24.47 1.95 16.79
N ASP A 199 -25.37 0.96 16.70
CA ASP A 199 -25.90 0.33 15.51
C ASP A 199 -25.34 0.84 14.19
N THR A 200 -24.97 -0.11 13.33
CA THR A 200 -24.78 0.09 11.89
C THR A 200 -26.08 0.63 11.26
N GLN A 201 -26.41 1.88 11.55
CA GLN A 201 -27.51 2.62 10.95
C GLN A 201 -26.96 3.18 9.66
N ARG A 202 -27.49 2.62 8.56
CA ARG A 202 -27.59 3.18 7.21
C ARG A 202 -26.47 4.15 6.82
N ILE A 203 -25.66 3.73 5.85
CA ILE A 203 -24.97 4.65 4.94
C ILE A 203 -26.05 5.58 4.37
N LEU A 204 -26.16 6.79 4.92
CA LEU A 204 -27.09 7.80 4.44
C LEU A 204 -26.63 8.19 3.04
N SER A 205 -27.51 7.99 2.07
CA SER A 205 -27.31 8.47 0.71
C SER A 205 -27.14 10.00 0.71
N PRO A 206 -26.37 10.60 -0.23
CA PRO A 206 -26.05 12.04 -0.24
C PRO A 206 -27.24 13.02 -0.40
N GLN A 207 -28.49 12.59 -0.20
CA GLN A 207 -29.70 13.42 -0.39
C GLN A 207 -30.55 13.63 0.87
N GLU A 208 -30.19 13.06 2.03
CA GLU A 208 -30.96 13.26 3.28
C GLU A 208 -30.22 14.16 4.28
N HIS A 209 -29.90 15.40 3.91
CA HIS A 209 -29.22 16.38 4.80
C HIS A 209 -30.17 17.01 5.85
N GLY A 210 -31.14 16.25 6.39
CA GLY A 210 -32.18 16.78 7.30
C GLY A 210 -32.50 15.93 8.52
N GLY A 211 -31.74 14.87 8.81
CA GLY A 211 -32.09 13.87 9.83
C GLY A 211 -31.36 13.95 11.18
N PHE A 212 -30.37 14.84 11.35
CA PHE A 212 -29.61 14.91 12.61
C PHE A 212 -30.40 15.65 13.69
N GLN A 213 -30.42 15.08 14.91
CA GLN A 213 -31.01 15.76 16.06
C GLN A 213 -30.11 16.94 16.45
N LEU A 214 -30.56 18.17 16.16
CA LEU A 214 -29.84 19.39 16.51
C LEU A 214 -30.21 19.84 17.94
N PRO A 215 -29.28 20.43 18.70
CA PRO A 215 -29.62 21.06 19.96
C PRO A 215 -30.67 22.16 19.78
N PRO A 216 -31.47 22.50 20.81
CA PRO A 216 -32.40 23.62 20.73
C PRO A 216 -31.67 24.93 20.36
N VAL A 217 -32.18 25.66 19.37
CA VAL A 217 -31.56 26.92 18.89
C VAL A 217 -31.28 27.88 20.05
N ASN A 218 -32.23 28.01 20.99
CA ASN A 218 -32.10 28.89 22.15
C ASN A 218 -30.90 28.50 23.03
N LEU A 219 -30.66 27.19 23.21
CA LEU A 219 -29.53 26.69 23.99
C LEU A 219 -28.20 26.93 23.27
N SER A 220 -28.13 26.66 21.97
CA SER A 220 -26.93 26.93 21.14
C SER A 220 -26.60 28.42 21.10
N MET A 221 -27.60 29.28 20.94
CA MET A 221 -27.42 30.73 20.95
C MET A 221 -27.03 31.25 22.34
N MET A 222 -27.56 30.65 23.41
CA MET A 222 -27.14 30.96 24.77
C MET A 222 -25.67 30.56 25.01
N ALA A 223 -25.23 29.40 24.52
CA ALA A 223 -23.82 28.99 24.60
C ALA A 223 -22.90 29.97 23.85
N VAL A 224 -23.30 30.42 22.65
CA VAL A 224 -22.59 31.45 21.89
C VAL A 224 -22.56 32.79 22.64
N GLN A 225 -23.65 33.17 23.32
CA GLN A 225 -23.68 34.38 24.13
C GLN A 225 -22.69 34.29 25.30
N ARG A 226 -22.66 33.16 26.02
CA ARG A 226 -21.69 32.92 27.10
C ARG A 226 -20.25 32.98 26.60
N LEU A 227 -19.97 32.44 25.41
CA LEU A 227 -18.66 32.55 24.76
C LEU A 227 -18.25 34.00 24.50
N ARG A 228 -19.17 34.89 24.12
CA ARG A 228 -18.87 36.32 23.91
C ARG A 228 -18.58 37.06 25.21
N GLU A 229 -19.21 36.66 26.31
CA GLU A 229 -19.15 37.35 27.60
C GLU A 229 -18.00 36.85 28.50
N SER A 230 -17.51 35.61 28.29
CA SER A 230 -16.50 34.98 29.15
C SER A 230 -15.12 34.90 28.46
N PRO A 231 -14.10 35.66 28.91
CA PRO A 231 -12.73 35.55 28.41
C PRO A 231 -12.14 34.14 28.57
N ARG A 232 -12.58 33.42 29.61
CA ARG A 232 -12.19 32.04 29.88
C ARG A 232 -12.71 31.07 28.81
N LEU A 233 -13.98 31.19 28.41
CA LEU A 233 -14.50 30.36 27.32
C LEU A 233 -13.80 30.67 26.00
N GLN A 234 -13.43 31.92 25.74
CA GLN A 234 -12.68 32.29 24.54
C GLN A 234 -11.28 31.70 24.51
N LEU A 235 -10.65 31.51 25.67
CA LEU A 235 -9.33 30.91 25.79
C LEU A 235 -9.33 29.41 25.44
N PHE A 236 -10.35 28.67 25.87
CA PHE A 236 -10.44 27.22 25.70
C PHE A 236 -11.28 26.77 24.50
N TRP A 237 -12.07 27.66 23.91
CA TRP A 237 -12.79 27.36 22.69
C TRP A 237 -11.85 27.33 21.47
N ARG A 238 -12.28 26.62 20.42
CA ARG A 238 -11.51 26.28 19.22
C ARG A 238 -10.90 27.51 18.53
N ALA A 239 -9.62 27.76 18.78
CA ALA A 239 -8.86 28.89 18.22
C ALA A 239 -8.66 28.81 16.70
N GLU A 240 -8.96 27.66 16.10
CA GLU A 240 -8.93 27.43 14.65
C GLU A 240 -10.02 28.24 13.91
N PHE A 241 -11.14 28.56 14.58
CA PHE A 241 -12.11 29.50 14.03
C PHE A 241 -11.52 30.91 13.98
N HIS A 242 -11.82 31.65 12.92
CA HIS A 242 -11.32 33.03 12.80
C HIS A 242 -12.05 33.99 13.74
N SER A 243 -13.36 33.84 13.89
CA SER A 243 -14.18 34.67 14.78
C SER A 243 -15.43 33.94 15.25
N ILE A 244 -15.99 34.39 16.38
CA ILE A 244 -17.28 33.90 16.89
C ILE A 244 -18.39 34.14 15.85
N SER A 245 -18.34 35.26 15.11
CA SER A 245 -19.32 35.58 14.08
C SER A 245 -19.31 34.56 12.94
N GLN A 246 -18.13 34.11 12.50
CA GLN A 246 -18.02 33.07 11.46
C GLN A 246 -18.65 31.75 11.93
N PHE A 247 -18.46 31.36 13.19
CA PHE A 247 -19.11 30.18 13.73
C PHE A 247 -20.63 30.32 13.78
N VAL A 248 -21.14 31.51 14.13
CA VAL A 248 -22.58 31.80 14.09
C VAL A 248 -23.14 31.68 12.67
N GLU A 249 -22.38 32.07 11.64
CA GLU A 249 -22.81 31.88 10.24
C GLU A 249 -22.98 30.39 9.88
N TYR A 250 -22.03 29.53 10.26
CA TYR A 250 -22.18 28.07 10.09
C TYR A 250 -23.38 27.52 10.87
N LEU A 251 -23.51 27.94 12.13
CA LEU A 251 -24.62 27.55 13.01
C LEU A 251 -25.98 27.90 12.39
N MET A 252 -26.15 29.15 11.94
CA MET A 252 -27.39 29.61 11.32
C MET A 252 -27.67 28.91 9.99
N THR A 253 -26.62 28.58 9.22
CA THR A 253 -26.73 27.81 7.97
C THR A 253 -27.23 26.40 8.21
N VAL A 254 -26.79 25.75 9.30
CA VAL A 254 -27.26 24.41 9.69
C VAL A 254 -28.69 24.45 10.24
N TYR A 255 -29.06 25.45 11.04
CA TYR A 255 -30.42 25.53 11.60
C TYR A 255 -31.49 25.97 10.61
N PHE A 256 -31.18 26.90 9.71
CA PHE A 256 -32.18 27.59 8.89
C PHE A 256 -31.89 27.53 7.38
N GLY A 257 -30.69 27.09 6.99
CA GLY A 257 -30.23 27.09 5.61
C GLY A 257 -30.22 25.69 4.96
N LYS A 258 -29.42 25.58 3.89
CA LYS A 258 -29.11 24.30 3.24
C LYS A 258 -27.63 23.99 3.51
N PRO A 259 -27.31 23.27 4.59
CA PRO A 259 -25.93 23.08 4.99
C PRO A 259 -25.19 22.17 4.03
N THR A 260 -23.95 22.54 3.73
CA THR A 260 -22.98 21.65 3.10
C THR A 260 -22.39 20.68 4.13
N LEU A 261 -21.68 19.65 3.67
CA LEU A 261 -20.98 18.73 4.56
C LEU A 261 -19.94 19.47 5.44
N ALA A 262 -19.26 20.47 4.89
CA ALA A 262 -18.34 21.32 5.65
C ALA A 262 -19.07 22.08 6.78
N ASP A 263 -20.24 22.67 6.49
CA ASP A 263 -21.04 23.38 7.50
C ASP A 263 -21.47 22.45 8.63
N LEU A 264 -21.84 21.21 8.30
CA LEU A 264 -22.21 20.19 9.29
C LEU A 264 -21.02 19.81 10.18
N ILE A 265 -19.85 19.53 9.60
CA ILE A 265 -18.64 19.18 10.37
C ILE A 265 -18.24 20.37 11.27
N LEU A 266 -18.13 21.57 10.71
CA LEU A 266 -17.70 22.77 11.45
C LEU A 266 -18.67 23.12 12.59
N THR A 267 -19.98 23.04 12.34
CA THR A 267 -20.99 23.32 13.36
C THR A 267 -20.95 22.29 14.49
N HIS A 268 -20.91 21.00 14.17
CA HIS A 268 -20.90 19.97 15.20
C HIS A 268 -19.59 19.93 15.98
N VAL A 269 -18.42 20.08 15.34
CA VAL A 269 -17.14 20.20 16.06
C VAL A 269 -17.16 21.41 17.00
N GLY A 270 -17.58 22.58 16.50
CA GLY A 270 -17.63 23.80 17.30
C GLY A 270 -18.63 23.72 18.47
N LEU A 271 -19.80 23.09 18.27
CA LEU A 271 -20.80 22.87 19.32
C LEU A 271 -20.35 21.84 20.35
N VAL A 272 -19.69 20.75 19.95
CA VAL A 272 -19.16 19.75 20.90
C VAL A 272 -18.22 20.44 21.90
N SER A 273 -17.24 21.19 21.40
CA SER A 273 -16.30 21.91 22.27
C SER A 273 -17.00 23.00 23.09
N LEU A 274 -17.85 23.82 22.46
CA LEU A 274 -18.49 24.94 23.14
C LEU A 274 -19.47 24.51 24.24
N LEU A 275 -20.34 23.52 23.96
CA LEU A 275 -21.32 23.03 24.93
C LEU A 275 -20.63 22.30 26.08
N HIS A 276 -19.55 21.57 25.80
CA HIS A 276 -18.73 20.94 26.84
C HIS A 276 -18.11 21.99 27.78
N GLU A 277 -17.51 23.05 27.24
CA GLU A 277 -16.95 24.13 28.04
C GLU A 277 -18.00 24.93 28.80
N CYS A 278 -19.17 25.17 28.21
CA CYS A 278 -20.29 25.80 28.90
C CYS A 278 -20.77 24.95 30.10
N ALA A 279 -20.82 23.62 29.95
CA ALA A 279 -21.16 22.71 31.05
C ALA A 279 -20.10 22.75 32.18
N ASN A 280 -18.83 22.93 31.84
CA ASN A 280 -17.74 22.98 32.82
C ASN A 280 -17.79 24.25 33.69
N ILE A 281 -18.21 25.38 33.14
CA ILE A 281 -18.31 26.65 33.89
C ILE A 281 -19.68 26.89 34.54
N GLU A 282 -20.72 26.17 34.12
CA GLU A 282 -22.09 26.41 34.59
C GLU A 282 -22.28 25.94 36.04
N THR A 283 -22.92 26.80 36.84
CA THR A 283 -23.17 26.55 38.27
C THR A 283 -24.55 25.94 38.51
N GLU A 284 -25.51 26.24 37.63
CA GLU A 284 -26.85 25.67 37.70
C GLU A 284 -26.84 24.21 37.20
N GLN A 285 -27.07 23.25 38.11
CA GLN A 285 -26.96 21.83 37.80
C GLN A 285 -27.87 21.35 36.66
N VAL A 286 -29.08 21.91 36.56
CA VAL A 286 -30.04 21.58 35.49
C VAL A 286 -29.47 21.99 34.13
N LEU A 287 -29.02 23.24 34.03
CA LEU A 287 -28.49 23.78 32.79
C LEU A 287 -27.14 23.17 32.41
N LYS A 288 -26.30 22.86 33.40
CA LYS A 288 -25.06 22.08 33.24
C LYS A 288 -25.32 20.71 32.62
N ASN A 289 -26.28 19.96 33.16
CA ASN A 289 -26.66 18.65 32.64
C ASN A 289 -27.23 18.76 31.21
N GLU A 290 -27.99 19.82 30.92
CA GLU A 290 -28.53 20.07 29.58
C GLU A 290 -27.41 20.35 28.57
N PHE A 291 -26.44 21.22 28.89
CA PHE A 291 -25.28 21.47 28.04
C PHE A 291 -24.46 20.19 27.79
N ALA A 292 -24.20 19.38 28.83
CA ALA A 292 -23.47 18.12 28.70
C ALA A 292 -24.22 17.09 27.83
N SER A 293 -25.54 17.00 27.99
CA SER A 293 -26.41 16.12 27.19
C SER A 293 -26.37 16.51 25.71
N GLN A 294 -26.55 17.80 25.40
CA GLN A 294 -26.52 18.29 24.02
C GLN A 294 -25.12 18.19 23.40
N ALA A 295 -24.05 18.37 24.19
CA ALA A 295 -22.69 18.11 23.72
C ALA A 295 -22.49 16.66 23.28
N ALA A 296 -23.06 15.69 24.01
CA ALA A 296 -23.01 14.27 23.65
C ALA A 296 -23.78 13.96 22.36
N VAL A 297 -24.95 14.57 22.16
CA VAL A 297 -25.73 14.45 20.91
C VAL A 297 -24.93 15.01 19.73
N CYS A 298 -24.36 16.21 19.87
CA CYS A 298 -23.51 16.80 18.83
C CYS A 298 -22.30 15.92 18.48
N ARG A 299 -21.71 15.25 19.49
CA ARG A 299 -20.59 14.33 19.30
C ARG A 299 -21.01 13.10 18.50
N GLN A 300 -22.14 12.49 18.82
CA GLN A 300 -22.67 11.33 18.10
C GLN A 300 -22.99 11.68 16.63
N ASN A 301 -23.59 12.85 16.40
CA ASN A 301 -23.84 13.35 15.05
C ASN A 301 -22.53 13.54 14.28
N LEU A 302 -21.52 14.16 14.91
CA LEU A 302 -20.21 14.36 14.31
C LEU A 302 -19.55 13.04 13.92
N GLU A 303 -19.54 12.04 14.81
CA GLU A 303 -18.97 10.71 14.50
C GLU A 303 -19.69 10.04 13.33
N SER A 304 -21.02 10.16 13.28
CA SER A 304 -21.84 9.65 12.17
C SER A 304 -21.51 10.34 10.84
N ILE A 305 -21.31 11.66 10.87
CA ILE A 305 -20.91 12.45 9.70
C ILE A 305 -19.51 12.03 9.22
N LEU A 306 -18.55 11.90 10.14
CA LEU A 306 -17.16 11.52 9.82
C LEU A 306 -17.04 10.08 9.31
N ALA A 307 -17.88 9.16 9.79
CA ALA A 307 -17.92 7.78 9.29
C ALA A 307 -18.39 7.69 7.83
N GLY A 308 -19.22 8.63 7.38
CA GLY A 308 -19.77 8.70 6.02
C GLY A 308 -19.02 9.64 5.06
N LEU A 309 -17.82 10.10 5.42
CA LEU A 309 -17.11 11.15 4.70
C LEU A 309 -16.76 10.71 3.24
N PRO A 310 -17.24 11.41 2.19
CA PRO A 310 -17.08 10.98 0.81
C PRO A 310 -15.67 11.27 0.27
N PHE A 311 -15.16 10.39 -0.59
CA PHE A 311 -13.82 10.54 -1.19
C PHE A 311 -13.67 11.73 -2.16
N ASN A 312 -14.77 12.35 -2.62
CA ASN A 312 -14.77 13.49 -3.56
C ASN A 312 -15.49 14.70 -2.95
N MET A 313 -14.74 15.60 -2.30
CA MET A 313 -15.26 16.87 -1.75
C MET A 313 -14.82 18.06 -2.60
N PRO A 314 -15.61 19.14 -2.68
CA PRO A 314 -15.22 20.34 -3.41
C PRO A 314 -14.05 21.04 -2.69
N CYS A 315 -13.11 21.58 -3.49
CA CYS A 315 -11.92 22.27 -2.98
C CYS A 315 -12.26 23.73 -2.63
N THR A 316 -12.82 23.96 -1.43
CA THR A 316 -13.11 25.31 -0.90
C THR A 316 -12.42 25.56 0.45
N PRO A 317 -12.27 26.82 0.88
CA PRO A 317 -11.66 27.14 2.18
C PRO A 317 -12.38 26.48 3.37
N ASP A 318 -13.71 26.39 3.30
CA ASP A 318 -14.53 25.81 4.37
C ASP A 318 -14.33 24.29 4.47
N TYR A 319 -14.13 23.59 3.35
CA TYR A 319 -13.80 22.16 3.36
C TYR A 319 -12.37 21.91 3.86
N ILE A 320 -11.42 22.79 3.57
CA ILE A 320 -10.06 22.73 4.16
C ILE A 320 -10.16 22.83 5.68
N LEU A 321 -10.88 23.84 6.17
CA LEU A 321 -11.10 24.02 7.61
C LEU A 321 -11.83 22.81 8.22
N ALA A 322 -12.88 22.30 7.56
CA ALA A 322 -13.63 21.14 8.05
C ALA A 322 -12.76 19.88 8.16
N LEU A 323 -11.93 19.59 7.16
CA LEU A 323 -11.03 18.44 7.16
C LEU A 323 -9.91 18.59 8.19
N PHE A 324 -9.40 19.81 8.37
CA PHE A 324 -8.45 20.11 9.43
C PHE A 324 -9.07 19.89 10.82
N MET A 325 -10.29 20.40 11.05
CA MET A 325 -11.01 20.19 12.31
C MET A 325 -11.33 18.72 12.57
N ALA A 326 -11.70 17.96 11.53
CA ALA A 326 -11.87 16.51 11.62
C ALA A 326 -10.57 15.79 11.97
N SER A 327 -9.44 16.24 11.41
CA SER A 327 -8.10 15.74 11.74
C SER A 327 -7.78 15.96 13.23
N CYS A 328 -8.01 17.16 13.76
CA CYS A 328 -7.81 17.47 15.18
C CYS A 328 -8.72 16.62 16.07
N TYR A 329 -10.01 16.49 15.73
CA TYR A 329 -10.94 15.65 16.47
C TYR A 329 -10.50 14.18 16.50
N HIS A 330 -10.04 13.62 15.37
CA HIS A 330 -9.51 12.26 15.34
C HIS A 330 -8.22 12.13 16.15
N LEU A 331 -7.37 13.15 16.19
CA LEU A 331 -6.16 13.17 17.00
C LEU A 331 -6.48 13.20 18.50
N GLU A 332 -7.41 14.04 18.94
CA GLU A 332 -7.93 14.11 20.32
C GLU A 332 -8.49 12.76 20.78
N ASN A 333 -9.11 12.00 19.86
CA ASN A 333 -9.62 10.65 20.11
C ASN A 333 -8.61 9.54 19.80
N CYS A 334 -7.33 9.90 19.58
CA CYS A 334 -6.22 8.98 19.33
C CYS A 334 -6.39 8.06 18.10
N ARG A 335 -7.24 8.43 17.13
CA ARG A 335 -7.42 7.76 15.83
C ARG A 335 -6.40 8.32 14.80
N ILE A 336 -5.11 8.11 15.06
CA ILE A 336 -3.98 8.80 14.37
C ILE A 336 -4.01 8.60 12.85
N SER A 337 -4.34 7.39 12.35
CA SER A 337 -4.39 7.13 10.90
C SER A 337 -5.54 7.88 10.21
N MET A 338 -6.69 8.02 10.86
CA MET A 338 -7.82 8.81 10.32
C MET A 338 -7.51 10.30 10.35
N SER A 339 -6.79 10.75 11.39
CA SER A 339 -6.26 12.11 11.49
C SER A 339 -5.34 12.43 10.30
N TRP A 340 -4.36 11.56 10.01
CA TRP A 340 -3.45 11.71 8.85
C TRP A 340 -4.19 11.81 7.52
N ASN A 341 -5.20 10.97 7.30
CA ASN A 341 -5.97 10.98 6.05
C ASN A 341 -6.75 12.29 5.85
N CYS A 342 -7.41 12.79 6.91
CA CYS A 342 -8.12 14.06 6.86
C CYS A 342 -7.15 15.23 6.62
N LEU A 343 -5.99 15.21 7.29
CA LEU A 343 -4.97 16.23 7.12
C LEU A 343 -4.36 16.24 5.71
N ALA A 344 -4.04 15.07 5.15
CA ALA A 344 -3.53 14.94 3.79
C ALA A 344 -4.51 15.49 2.74
N ALA A 345 -5.81 15.25 2.91
CA ALA A 345 -6.84 15.82 2.06
C ALA A 345 -6.91 17.36 2.18
N ALA A 346 -6.82 17.90 3.40
CA ALA A 346 -6.76 19.34 3.63
C ALA A 346 -5.52 19.99 2.99
N VAL A 347 -4.34 19.38 3.14
CA VAL A 347 -3.08 19.84 2.54
C VAL A 347 -3.16 19.87 1.02
N GLN A 348 -3.70 18.81 0.41
CA GLN A 348 -3.87 18.74 -1.05
C GLN A 348 -4.78 19.85 -1.57
N MET A 349 -5.87 20.16 -0.85
CA MET A 349 -6.74 21.28 -1.18
C MET A 349 -6.04 22.63 -0.99
N CYS A 350 -5.26 22.82 0.07
CA CYS A 350 -4.43 24.02 0.29
C CYS A 350 -3.45 24.26 -0.87
N GLN A 351 -2.74 23.22 -1.31
CA GLN A 351 -1.81 23.31 -2.44
C GLN A 351 -2.55 23.63 -3.74
N THR A 352 -3.73 23.04 -3.95
CA THR A 352 -4.58 23.28 -5.13
C THR A 352 -5.07 24.73 -5.21
N LEU A 353 -5.47 25.33 -4.08
CA LEU A 353 -5.88 26.74 -4.02
C LEU A 353 -4.70 27.71 -3.97
N GLY A 354 -3.46 27.22 -3.89
CA GLY A 354 -2.25 28.03 -3.76
C GLY A 354 -2.13 28.73 -2.41
N PHE A 355 -2.75 28.19 -1.36
CA PHE A 355 -2.81 28.83 -0.04
C PHE A 355 -1.46 28.93 0.67
N THR A 356 -0.44 28.18 0.23
CA THR A 356 0.93 28.29 0.72
C THR A 356 1.70 29.50 0.14
N ARG A 357 1.12 30.20 -0.85
CA ARG A 357 1.77 31.32 -1.54
C ARG A 357 1.54 32.66 -0.85
N GLU A 358 2.55 33.53 -0.80
CA GLU A 358 2.40 34.90 -0.25
C GLU A 358 1.28 35.67 -0.97
N ASN A 359 1.23 35.61 -2.30
CA ASN A 359 0.24 36.31 -3.12
C ASN A 359 -0.60 35.33 -3.95
N LEU A 360 -1.92 35.48 -3.89
CA LEU A 360 -2.85 34.74 -4.76
C LEU A 360 -3.06 35.45 -6.10
N PRO A 361 -3.49 34.73 -7.16
CA PRO A 361 -3.78 35.32 -8.47
C PRO A 361 -4.90 36.36 -8.46
N LYS A 362 -5.77 36.34 -7.44
CA LYS A 362 -6.82 37.34 -7.22
C LYS A 362 -6.42 38.22 -6.04
N PRO A 363 -6.61 39.55 -6.11
CA PRO A 363 -6.39 40.43 -4.98
C PRO A 363 -7.35 40.05 -3.85
N GLU A 364 -6.80 39.79 -2.67
CA GLU A 364 -7.53 39.44 -1.46
C GLU A 364 -7.44 40.58 -0.42
N SER A 365 -8.41 40.67 0.49
CA SER A 365 -8.34 41.63 1.60
C SER A 365 -7.25 41.23 2.60
N ARG A 366 -6.71 42.20 3.35
CA ARG A 366 -5.74 41.95 4.43
C ARG A 366 -6.25 40.91 5.42
N GLU A 367 -7.54 41.00 5.78
CA GLU A 367 -8.19 40.04 6.69
C GLU A 367 -8.29 38.63 6.10
N ALA A 368 -8.60 38.49 4.80
CA ALA A 368 -8.65 37.18 4.14
C ALA A 368 -7.25 36.53 4.06
N LYS A 369 -6.22 37.33 3.80
CA LYS A 369 -4.81 36.88 3.81
C LYS A 369 -4.38 36.40 5.20
N GLN A 370 -4.76 37.12 6.25
CA GLN A 370 -4.50 36.72 7.64
C GLN A 370 -5.22 35.42 8.02
N ARG A 371 -6.49 35.26 7.64
CA ARG A 371 -7.25 34.00 7.83
C ARG A 371 -6.56 32.81 7.19
N ARG A 372 -6.15 32.98 5.93
CA ARG A 372 -5.44 31.97 5.15
C ARG A 372 -4.09 31.61 5.76
N ALA A 373 -3.31 32.60 6.17
CA ALA A 373 -2.04 32.38 6.87
C ALA A 373 -2.26 31.54 8.12
N LYS A 374 -3.16 31.97 9.02
CA LYS A 374 -3.47 31.29 10.28
C LYS A 374 -3.83 29.81 10.07
N LEU A 375 -4.70 29.52 9.10
CA LEU A 375 -5.11 28.14 8.77
C LEU A 375 -3.93 27.29 8.29
N ILE A 376 -3.06 27.83 7.43
CA ILE A 376 -1.89 27.10 6.92
C ILE A 376 -0.87 26.83 8.02
N PHE A 377 -0.70 27.75 8.98
CA PHE A 377 0.16 27.51 10.14
C PHE A 377 -0.36 26.38 11.03
N TYR A 378 -1.67 26.33 11.29
CA TYR A 378 -2.24 25.22 12.06
C TYR A 378 -2.14 23.87 11.34
N ILE A 379 -2.36 23.84 10.02
CA ILE A 379 -2.17 22.63 9.20
C ILE A 379 -0.70 22.20 9.22
N HIS A 380 0.23 23.15 9.07
CA HIS A 380 1.66 22.89 9.14
C HIS A 380 2.09 22.33 10.50
N LEU A 381 1.60 22.92 11.59
CA LEU A 381 1.83 22.44 12.96
C LEU A 381 1.41 20.97 13.12
N CYS A 382 0.19 20.63 12.68
CA CYS A 382 -0.33 19.28 12.78
C CYS A 382 0.39 18.28 11.86
N ASP A 383 0.82 18.72 10.68
CA ASP A 383 1.56 17.89 9.73
C ASP A 383 2.89 17.42 10.33
N LYS A 384 3.70 18.35 10.86
CA LYS A 384 5.01 18.01 11.46
C LYS A 384 4.87 17.13 12.69
N MET A 385 3.84 17.39 13.50
CA MET A 385 3.51 16.59 14.67
C MET A 385 3.15 15.14 14.31
N LEU A 386 2.22 14.95 13.37
CA LEU A 386 1.80 13.62 12.93
C LEU A 386 2.90 12.89 12.14
N ALA A 387 3.65 13.60 11.30
CA ALA A 387 4.73 13.03 10.50
C ALA A 387 5.81 12.41 11.39
N LEU A 388 6.24 13.11 12.45
CA LEU A 388 7.20 12.56 13.40
C LEU A 388 6.63 11.33 14.14
N ARG A 389 5.37 11.41 14.58
CA ARG A 389 4.71 10.36 15.35
C ARG A 389 4.44 9.09 14.55
N LEU A 390 4.06 9.23 13.28
CA LEU A 390 3.90 8.12 12.33
C LEU A 390 5.21 7.75 11.62
N SER A 391 6.29 8.52 11.87
CA SER A 391 7.57 8.38 11.19
C SER A 391 7.44 8.34 9.65
N ARG A 392 6.60 9.24 9.14
CA ARG A 392 6.37 9.46 7.72
C ARG A 392 7.01 10.78 7.28
N PRO A 393 7.32 10.94 5.98
CA PRO A 393 7.67 12.24 5.44
C PRO A 393 6.54 13.26 5.65
N VAL A 394 6.92 14.51 5.93
CA VAL A 394 6.01 15.65 6.07
C VAL A 394 5.22 15.91 4.77
N LEU A 395 3.94 16.27 4.88
CA LEU A 395 3.07 16.55 3.72
C LEU A 395 3.38 17.90 3.07
N ILE A 396 3.75 18.92 3.86
CA ILE A 396 4.17 20.24 3.39
C ILE A 396 5.63 20.47 3.78
N ARG A 397 6.47 20.78 2.77
CA ARG A 397 7.86 21.18 3.00
C ARG A 397 7.94 22.65 3.37
N ASP A 398 8.90 23.00 4.21
CA ASP A 398 9.05 24.37 4.72
C ASP A 398 9.28 25.38 3.57
N GLY A 399 10.01 24.98 2.53
CA GLY A 399 10.24 25.80 1.33
C GLY A 399 9.02 26.00 0.42
N GLU A 400 7.94 25.25 0.61
CA GLU A 400 6.68 25.43 -0.15
C GLU A 400 5.78 26.52 0.45
N ILE A 401 6.04 26.90 1.71
CA ILE A 401 5.33 27.96 2.42
C ILE A 401 6.09 29.26 2.19
N THR A 402 5.59 30.07 1.25
CA THR A 402 6.12 31.42 1.02
C THR A 402 5.32 32.49 1.76
N ILE A 403 4.14 32.14 2.29
CA ILE A 403 3.38 33.06 3.13
C ILE A 403 4.06 33.23 4.48
N ILE A 404 4.55 34.44 4.76
CA ILE A 404 5.31 34.73 5.98
C ILE A 404 4.36 35.26 7.05
N PHE A 405 4.19 34.52 8.15
CA PHE A 405 3.35 34.95 9.28
C PHE A 405 3.82 36.29 9.85
N GLU A 406 5.12 36.41 10.07
CA GLU A 406 5.79 37.56 10.69
C GLU A 406 5.61 38.86 9.86
N ALA A 407 5.50 38.75 8.52
CA ALA A 407 5.30 39.90 7.64
C ALA A 407 3.85 40.42 7.64
N LEU A 408 2.88 39.60 8.09
CA LEU A 408 1.46 39.97 8.13
C LEU A 408 1.06 40.73 9.40
N GLU A 409 1.96 40.79 10.38
CA GLU A 409 1.66 41.22 11.76
C GLU A 409 2.69 42.20 12.35
N ALA A 410 3.52 42.84 11.51
CA ALA A 410 4.46 43.90 11.92
C ALA A 410 3.83 45.12 12.65
N ASP A 411 2.52 45.11 12.93
CA ASP A 411 1.75 46.21 13.54
C ASP A 411 1.12 45.90 14.92
N ARG A 412 1.22 44.69 15.50
CA ARG A 412 0.57 44.40 16.81
C ARG A 412 1.48 43.62 17.76
N GLU A 413 2.06 44.32 18.73
CA GLU A 413 2.77 43.73 19.88
C GLU A 413 1.83 43.08 20.91
N GLU A 414 0.51 43.25 20.77
CA GLU A 414 -0.51 42.76 21.71
C GLU A 414 -1.33 41.60 21.10
N GLY A 415 -1.04 40.35 21.49
CA GLY A 415 -1.85 39.16 21.15
C GLY A 415 -1.09 37.82 21.25
N PRO A 416 -1.78 36.66 21.12
CA PRO A 416 -1.17 35.31 21.14
C PRO A 416 -0.34 34.98 19.89
N THR A 417 -0.04 35.98 19.07
CA THR A 417 0.61 35.84 17.76
C THR A 417 2.10 35.46 17.86
N PRO A 418 2.93 36.09 18.71
CA PRO A 418 4.36 35.79 18.78
C PRO A 418 4.66 34.35 19.25
N ILE A 419 3.78 33.76 20.06
CA ILE A 419 3.93 32.37 20.50
C ILE A 419 3.61 31.38 19.37
N ILE A 420 2.63 31.68 18.49
CA ILE A 420 2.32 30.85 17.31
C ILE A 420 3.50 30.81 16.35
N ALA A 421 4.18 31.95 16.14
CA ALA A 421 5.41 32.00 15.35
C ALA A 421 6.54 31.15 15.96
N LYS A 422 6.71 31.19 17.29
CA LYS A 422 7.67 30.35 18.02
C LYS A 422 7.34 28.86 17.89
N TRP A 423 6.07 28.47 18.03
CA TRP A 423 5.62 27.09 17.82
C TRP A 423 5.80 26.61 16.38
N ALA A 424 5.58 27.49 15.39
CA ALA A 424 5.84 27.16 13.98
C ALA A 424 7.33 26.87 13.74
N ARG A 425 8.23 27.67 14.32
CA ARG A 425 9.68 27.43 14.26
C ARG A 425 10.07 26.13 14.98
N PHE A 426 9.46 25.84 16.13
CA PHE A 426 9.68 24.59 16.86
C PHE A 426 9.22 23.37 16.03
N CYS A 427 8.09 23.48 15.32
CA CYS A 427 7.59 22.41 14.45
C CYS A 427 8.41 22.22 13.17
N SER A 428 8.98 23.29 12.61
CA SER A 428 9.97 23.18 11.52
C SER A 428 11.20 22.38 11.97
N LEU A 429 11.71 22.66 13.18
CA LEU A 429 12.78 21.84 13.78
C LEU A 429 12.34 20.39 13.98
N GLN A 430 11.13 20.16 14.48
CA GLN A 430 10.54 18.82 14.63
C GLN A 430 10.49 18.04 13.30
N GLY A 431 10.09 18.67 12.20
CA GLY A 431 10.10 18.05 10.87
C GLY A 431 11.52 17.67 10.41
N ARG A 432 12.48 18.57 10.63
CA ARG A 432 13.89 18.35 10.28
C ARG A 432 14.53 17.22 11.09
N VAL A 433 14.09 16.95 12.32
CA VAL A 433 14.57 15.81 13.12
C VAL A 433 14.31 14.49 12.36
N TYR A 434 13.11 14.31 11.81
CA TYR A 434 12.82 13.13 11.00
C TYR A 434 13.69 13.09 9.74
N ASP A 435 13.65 14.15 8.93
CA ASP A 435 14.34 14.19 7.63
C ASP A 435 15.85 13.97 7.76
N ILE A 436 16.49 14.54 8.80
CA ILE A 436 17.95 14.55 8.97
C ILE A 436 18.47 13.37 9.79
N LEU A 437 17.71 12.83 10.75
CA LEU A 437 18.21 11.78 11.65
C LEU A 437 17.56 10.41 11.48
N TYR A 438 16.32 10.36 11.01
CA TYR A 438 15.47 9.16 11.03
C TYR A 438 14.91 8.77 9.65
N SER A 439 15.14 9.56 8.61
CA SER A 439 14.77 9.20 7.24
C SER A 439 15.58 8.00 6.74
N PRO A 440 15.05 7.20 5.80
CA PRO A 440 15.79 6.08 5.21
C PRO A 440 17.15 6.49 4.62
N GLU A 441 17.24 7.69 4.06
CA GLU A 441 18.49 8.25 3.54
C GLU A 441 19.48 8.55 4.66
N SER A 442 19.02 9.19 5.74
CA SER A 442 19.84 9.51 6.90
C SER A 442 20.35 8.30 7.65
N LEU A 443 19.57 7.20 7.73
CA LEU A 443 20.02 5.96 8.36
C LEU A 443 21.16 5.26 7.59
N LEU A 444 21.30 5.55 6.30
CA LEU A 444 22.40 5.05 5.46
C LEU A 444 23.68 5.90 5.58
N GLN A 445 23.62 7.07 6.21
CA GLN A 445 24.77 7.94 6.42
C GLN A 445 25.71 7.38 7.51
N PRO A 446 27.03 7.67 7.44
CA PRO A 446 27.97 7.29 8.49
C PRO A 446 27.56 7.84 9.87
N ASP A 447 27.80 7.07 10.93
CA ASP A 447 27.41 7.44 12.30
C ASP A 447 27.97 8.81 12.75
N VAL A 448 29.17 9.16 12.30
CA VAL A 448 29.85 10.44 12.61
C VAL A 448 29.09 11.63 12.02
N GLU A 449 28.53 11.47 10.81
CA GLU A 449 27.75 12.51 10.14
C GLU A 449 26.40 12.68 10.83
N ARG A 450 25.76 11.57 11.21
CA ARG A 450 24.51 11.56 11.99
C ARG A 450 24.69 12.19 13.37
N GLU A 451 25.80 11.92 14.06
CA GLU A 451 26.13 12.55 15.34
C GLU A 451 26.34 14.06 15.20
N THR A 452 27.09 14.48 14.18
CA THR A 452 27.31 15.92 13.90
C THR A 452 25.98 16.63 13.65
N ASN A 453 25.10 16.00 12.85
CA ASN A 453 23.77 16.50 12.57
C ASN A 453 22.87 16.56 13.82
N ALA A 454 22.93 15.55 14.68
CA ALA A 454 22.17 15.52 15.93
C ALA A 454 22.61 16.64 16.88
N ARG A 455 23.93 16.83 17.07
CA ARG A 455 24.47 17.92 17.90
C ARG A 455 24.13 19.30 17.34
N ARG A 456 24.17 19.49 16.02
CA ARG A 456 23.75 20.74 15.35
C ARG A 456 22.26 21.05 15.57
N LEU A 457 21.39 20.04 15.38
CA LEU A 457 19.96 20.19 15.64
C LEU A 457 19.69 20.53 17.11
N ALA A 458 20.33 19.84 18.05
CA ALA A 458 20.17 20.13 19.48
C ALA A 458 20.56 21.57 19.84
N ALA A 459 21.62 22.12 19.23
CA ALA A 459 22.03 23.51 19.42
C ALA A 459 21.00 24.51 18.87
N GLU A 460 20.44 24.27 17.68
CA GLU A 460 19.38 25.11 17.12
C GLU A 460 18.11 25.09 17.99
N MET A 461 17.73 23.91 18.52
CA MET A 461 16.60 23.78 19.44
C MET A 461 16.83 24.55 20.74
N GLU A 462 18.04 24.51 21.28
CA GLU A 462 18.42 25.25 22.48
C GLU A 462 18.34 26.75 22.27
N GLN A 463 18.84 27.23 21.14
CA GLN A 463 18.77 28.64 20.78
C GLN A 463 17.32 29.13 20.69
N LEU A 464 16.44 28.35 20.05
CA LEU A 464 15.02 28.70 19.97
C LEU A 464 14.33 28.69 21.35
N PHE A 465 14.67 27.74 22.21
CA PHE A 465 14.10 27.61 23.55
C PHE A 465 14.54 28.75 24.48
N LEU A 466 15.81 29.14 24.43
CA LEU A 466 16.38 30.24 25.22
C LEU A 466 15.93 31.62 24.74
N THR A 467 15.46 31.73 23.50
CA THR A 467 14.90 32.98 22.97
C THR A 467 13.56 33.26 23.67
N LYS A 468 13.62 34.09 24.71
CA LYS A 468 12.44 34.60 25.42
C LYS A 468 11.92 35.85 24.72
N SER A 469 10.65 35.84 24.33
CA SER A 469 9.97 37.04 23.83
C SER A 469 9.23 37.72 24.99
N LEU A 470 9.35 39.05 25.13
CA LEU A 470 8.54 39.83 26.08
C LEU A 470 7.02 39.59 25.87
N ALA A 471 6.61 39.34 24.63
CA ALA A 471 5.22 39.02 24.31
C ALA A 471 4.77 37.63 24.81
N GLU A 472 5.69 36.68 24.94
CA GLU A 472 5.41 35.37 25.52
C GLU A 472 5.16 35.48 27.02
N GLU A 473 5.97 36.29 27.73
CA GLU A 473 5.80 36.55 29.15
C GLU A 473 4.47 37.26 29.43
N HIS A 474 4.14 38.33 28.69
CA HIS A 474 2.86 39.03 28.80
C HIS A 474 1.66 38.12 28.46
N LEU A 475 1.78 37.22 27.47
CA LEU A 475 0.71 36.29 27.12
C LEU A 475 0.41 35.32 28.27
N PHE A 476 1.44 34.68 28.84
CA PHE A 476 1.21 33.76 29.95
C PHE A 476 0.78 34.47 31.24
N GLU A 477 1.20 35.72 31.45
CA GLU A 477 0.68 36.57 32.52
C GLU A 477 -0.81 36.86 32.31
N SER A 478 -1.21 37.26 31.09
CA SER A 478 -2.61 37.47 30.71
C SER A 478 -3.45 36.20 30.89
N ILE A 479 -2.96 35.03 30.45
CA ILE A 479 -3.60 33.74 30.70
C ILE A 479 -3.73 33.50 32.21
N GLY A 480 -2.69 33.79 32.99
CA GLY A 480 -2.70 33.70 34.46
C GLY A 480 -3.81 34.53 35.11
N THR A 481 -4.12 35.71 34.58
CA THR A 481 -5.25 36.52 35.07
C THR A 481 -6.62 35.90 34.82
N VAL A 482 -6.76 35.06 33.78
CA VAL A 482 -8.04 34.47 33.36
C VAL A 482 -8.31 33.12 34.04
N ILE A 483 -7.28 32.29 34.20
CA ILE A 483 -7.41 30.90 34.68
C ILE A 483 -6.60 30.60 35.96
N GLY A 484 -5.85 31.58 36.45
CA GLY A 484 -5.00 31.45 37.64
C GLY A 484 -3.54 31.13 37.31
N GLU A 485 -2.63 31.64 38.14
CA GLU A 485 -1.17 31.52 37.93
C GLU A 485 -0.69 30.07 37.89
N THR A 486 -1.26 29.20 38.73
CA THR A 486 -0.92 27.76 38.75
C THR A 486 -1.26 27.08 37.43
N GLN A 487 -2.40 27.39 36.83
CA GLN A 487 -2.82 26.80 35.55
C GLN A 487 -2.00 27.35 34.38
N SER A 488 -1.70 28.65 34.39
CA SER A 488 -0.80 29.26 33.40
C SER A 488 0.62 28.66 33.44
N GLU A 489 1.12 28.36 34.64
CA GLU A 489 2.43 27.70 34.79
C GLU A 489 2.44 26.26 34.23
N VAL A 490 1.32 25.52 34.28
CA VAL A 490 1.21 24.21 33.62
C VAL A 490 1.45 24.33 32.11
N PHE A 491 0.89 25.35 31.45
CA PHE A 491 1.14 25.58 30.02
C PHE A 491 2.62 25.88 29.74
N ARG A 492 3.24 26.76 30.52
CA ARG A 492 4.68 27.06 30.38
C ARG A 492 5.56 25.83 30.56
N ARG A 493 5.20 24.93 31.47
CA ARG A 493 5.95 23.69 31.74
C ARG A 493 5.71 22.63 30.68
N THR A 494 4.53 22.61 30.05
CA THR A 494 4.21 21.71 28.93
C THR A 494 5.18 21.90 27.77
N ASP A 495 5.51 23.15 27.43
CA ASP A 495 6.52 23.47 26.40
C ASP A 495 7.92 22.91 26.76
N LYS A 496 8.27 22.88 28.05
CA LYS A 496 9.54 22.27 28.51
C LYS A 496 9.52 20.76 28.35
N VAL A 497 8.41 20.10 28.66
CA VAL A 497 8.24 18.65 28.47
C VAL A 497 8.41 18.30 26.98
N ALA A 498 7.79 19.06 26.07
CA ALA A 498 7.95 18.88 24.63
C ALA A 498 9.39 19.10 24.16
N TYR A 499 10.04 20.18 24.64
CA TYR A 499 11.44 20.49 24.34
C TYR A 499 12.40 19.36 24.74
N TYR A 500 12.38 18.93 26.01
CA TYR A 500 13.28 17.88 26.50
C TYR A 500 12.98 16.52 25.86
N SER A 501 11.73 16.22 25.55
CA SER A 501 11.35 14.99 24.84
C SER A 501 11.93 14.96 23.42
N MET A 502 11.86 16.07 22.71
CA MET A 502 12.44 16.19 21.37
C MET A 502 13.97 16.16 21.40
N ARG A 503 14.59 16.82 22.39
CA ARG A 503 16.05 16.82 22.58
C ARG A 503 16.56 15.42 22.94
N CYS A 504 15.81 14.67 23.75
CA CYS A 504 16.08 13.26 24.03
C CYS A 504 16.00 12.40 22.76
N LEU A 505 14.98 12.62 21.93
CA LEU A 505 14.87 11.95 20.62
C LEU A 505 16.03 12.29 19.69
N VAL A 506 16.52 13.54 19.66
CA VAL A 506 17.69 13.93 18.85
C VAL A 506 18.95 13.20 19.33
N PHE A 507 19.21 13.20 20.65
CA PHE A 507 20.40 12.55 21.20
C PHE A 507 20.34 11.02 21.20
N ARG A 508 19.16 10.41 21.05
CA ARG A 508 19.03 8.96 20.84
C ARG A 508 19.75 8.48 19.58
N ALA A 509 19.94 9.35 18.58
CA ALA A 509 20.71 9.03 17.37
C ALA A 509 22.24 9.03 17.58
N VAL A 510 22.74 9.49 18.73
CA VAL A 510 24.16 9.58 19.06
C VAL A 510 24.63 8.31 19.76
N LYS A 511 25.76 7.75 19.33
CA LYS A 511 26.34 6.54 19.93
C LYS A 511 27.06 6.88 21.25
N PRO A 512 27.02 5.98 22.26
CA PRO A 512 27.75 6.16 23.50
C PRO A 512 29.27 6.03 23.29
N ALA A 513 30.06 6.77 24.07
CA ALA A 513 31.53 6.75 24.00
C ALA A 513 32.16 5.41 24.43
N SER A 514 31.41 4.57 25.15
CA SER A 514 31.82 3.25 25.65
C SER A 514 30.64 2.28 25.54
N LEU A 515 30.78 1.22 24.74
CA LEU A 515 29.76 0.15 24.62
C LEU A 515 29.62 -0.71 25.89
N ILE A 516 30.46 -0.49 26.91
CA ILE A 516 30.53 -1.34 28.11
C ILE A 516 29.66 -0.79 29.25
N SER A 517 29.22 0.48 29.19
CA SER A 517 28.59 1.18 30.34
C SER A 517 27.13 1.59 30.17
N SER A 518 26.64 1.84 28.95
CA SER A 518 25.26 2.28 28.69
C SER A 518 24.94 2.19 27.20
N ALA A 519 23.71 1.80 26.84
CA ALA A 519 23.20 1.82 25.48
C ALA A 519 22.98 3.25 24.91
N PHE A 520 22.93 4.27 25.79
CA PHE A 520 22.65 5.67 25.44
C PHE A 520 23.79 6.59 25.88
N CYS A 521 24.03 7.68 25.13
CA CYS A 521 25.00 8.72 25.52
C CYS A 521 24.50 9.57 26.69
N ASP A 522 25.43 10.22 27.40
CA ASP A 522 25.14 11.00 28.61
C ASP A 522 24.16 12.15 28.33
N GLU A 523 24.26 12.81 27.18
CA GLU A 523 23.36 13.89 26.78
C GLU A 523 21.92 13.39 26.55
N CYS A 524 21.76 12.16 26.06
CA CYS A 524 20.45 11.53 25.87
C CYS A 524 19.80 11.21 27.23
N LEU A 525 20.58 10.64 28.15
CA LEU A 525 20.14 10.33 29.52
C LEU A 525 19.79 11.60 30.30
N GLU A 526 20.61 12.65 30.19
CA GLU A 526 20.36 13.94 30.84
C GLU A 526 19.09 14.61 30.28
N ALA A 527 18.89 14.59 28.97
CA ALA A 527 17.65 15.08 28.36
C ALA A 527 16.42 14.28 28.82
N ALA A 528 16.56 12.95 28.98
CA ALA A 528 15.48 12.09 29.45
C ALA A 528 15.11 12.38 30.92
N LYS A 529 16.11 12.52 31.81
CA LYS A 529 15.90 12.89 33.23
C LYS A 529 15.22 14.25 33.36
N ASN A 530 15.70 15.26 32.63
CA ASN A 530 15.11 16.59 32.65
C ASN A 530 13.68 16.60 32.11
N GLY A 531 13.39 15.83 31.06
CA GLY A 531 12.04 15.68 30.51
C GLY A 531 11.06 15.08 31.52
N LEU A 532 11.43 13.97 32.17
CA LEU A 532 10.58 13.34 33.18
C LEU A 532 10.47 14.17 34.48
N GLU A 533 11.49 14.94 34.83
CA GLU A 533 11.39 15.87 35.96
C GLU A 533 10.41 17.01 35.67
N GLN A 534 10.42 17.59 34.47
CA GLN A 534 9.40 18.57 34.09
C GLN A 534 8.00 17.95 34.04
N HIS A 535 7.88 16.68 33.60
CA HIS A 535 6.63 15.92 33.66
C HIS A 535 6.13 15.77 35.11
N ARG A 536 7.00 15.37 36.03
CA ARG A 536 6.69 15.22 37.46
C ARG A 536 6.23 16.54 38.09
N ILE A 537 6.92 17.65 37.76
CA ILE A 537 6.52 18.99 38.21
C ILE A 537 5.13 19.33 37.67
N CYS A 538 4.88 19.16 36.36
CA CYS A 538 3.54 19.35 35.77
C CYS A 538 2.49 18.53 36.53
N LEU A 539 2.79 17.25 36.78
CA LEU A 539 1.86 16.35 37.45
C LEU A 539 1.49 16.80 38.86
N SER A 540 2.48 17.27 39.63
CA SER A 540 2.24 17.80 40.98
C SER A 540 1.26 18.98 40.98
N MET A 541 1.28 19.77 39.91
CA MET A 541 0.37 20.89 39.70
C MET A 541 -0.99 20.41 39.19
N LEU A 542 -1.02 19.38 38.35
CA LEU A 542 -2.24 18.83 37.76
C LEU A 542 -3.20 18.15 38.77
N LYS A 543 -2.73 17.75 39.96
CA LYS A 543 -3.55 17.08 40.98
C LYS A 543 -4.80 17.87 41.40
N ASN A 544 -4.77 19.20 41.27
CA ASN A 544 -5.84 20.11 41.73
C ASN A 544 -6.29 21.12 40.66
N VAL A 545 -6.06 20.84 39.37
CA VAL A 545 -6.51 21.72 38.29
C VAL A 545 -7.73 21.16 37.58
N GLU A 546 -8.34 22.01 36.78
CA GLU A 546 -9.54 21.70 36.02
C GLU A 546 -9.26 20.69 34.90
N ALA A 547 -10.27 19.88 34.57
CA ALA A 547 -10.17 18.84 33.55
C ALA A 547 -9.69 19.36 32.18
N VAL A 548 -10.04 20.60 31.82
CA VAL A 548 -9.67 21.24 30.55
C VAL A 548 -8.16 21.50 30.46
N VAL A 549 -7.55 21.94 31.57
CA VAL A 549 -6.09 22.13 31.65
C VAL A 549 -5.37 20.78 31.61
N PHE A 550 -5.95 19.77 32.23
CA PHE A 550 -5.45 18.39 32.16
C PHE A 550 -5.52 17.84 30.73
N GLU A 551 -6.63 18.04 30.02
CA GLU A 551 -6.82 17.64 28.63
C GLU A 551 -5.80 18.32 27.70
N PHE A 552 -5.58 19.62 27.88
CA PHE A 552 -4.53 20.36 27.16
C PHE A 552 -3.15 19.74 27.37
N TYR A 553 -2.78 19.44 28.61
CA TYR A 553 -1.50 18.81 28.92
C TYR A 553 -1.36 17.42 28.30
N MET A 554 -2.42 16.59 28.33
CA MET A 554 -2.41 15.28 27.66
C MET A 554 -2.16 15.44 26.15
N HIS A 555 -2.85 16.38 25.50
CA HIS A 555 -2.75 16.57 24.05
C HIS A 555 -1.39 17.17 23.63
N TRP A 556 -0.97 18.25 24.27
CA TRP A 556 0.22 19.02 23.86
C TRP A 556 1.52 18.55 24.53
N GLY A 557 1.43 18.01 25.75
CA GLY A 557 2.59 17.54 26.50
C GLY A 557 2.97 16.08 26.21
N LEU A 558 1.97 15.18 26.06
CA LEU A 558 2.21 13.74 25.92
C LEU A 558 1.94 13.20 24.52
N MET A 559 1.06 13.84 23.75
CA MET A 559 0.60 13.31 22.45
C MET A 559 1.21 14.02 21.24
N ALA A 560 1.68 15.26 21.40
CA ALA A 560 2.30 16.04 20.34
C ALA A 560 3.77 15.67 20.07
N VAL A 561 4.49 15.19 21.09
CA VAL A 561 5.87 14.71 20.96
C VAL A 561 5.92 13.26 21.46
N PRO A 562 6.67 12.35 20.81
CA PRO A 562 6.82 11.00 21.33
C PRO A 562 7.40 11.00 22.75
N LEU A 563 6.85 10.20 23.66
CA LEU A 563 7.34 10.07 25.05
C LEU A 563 8.64 9.23 25.13
N VAL A 564 9.66 9.62 24.35
CA VAL A 564 10.99 8.99 24.30
C VAL A 564 11.71 8.99 25.64
N PRO A 565 11.63 10.06 26.49
CA PRO A 565 12.29 10.07 27.79
C PRO A 565 11.97 8.88 28.69
N PHE A 566 10.70 8.44 28.71
CA PHE A 566 10.28 7.27 29.48
C PHE A 566 10.97 6.00 28.99
N MET A 567 10.98 5.80 27.66
CA MET A 567 11.59 4.62 27.04
C MET A 567 13.11 4.54 27.28
N VAL A 568 13.81 5.67 27.17
CA VAL A 568 15.25 5.75 27.37
C VAL A 568 15.61 5.44 28.83
N LEU A 569 14.92 6.05 29.79
CA LEU A 569 15.18 5.78 31.22
C LEU A 569 14.74 4.39 31.66
N PHE A 570 13.65 3.85 31.09
CA PHE A 570 13.24 2.46 31.32
C PHE A 570 14.34 1.47 30.89
N CYS A 571 14.87 1.61 29.66
CA CYS A 571 15.93 0.74 29.17
C CYS A 571 17.22 0.89 30.00
N HIS A 572 17.56 2.12 30.39
CA HIS A 572 18.73 2.39 31.23
C HIS A 572 18.60 1.84 32.66
N ALA A 573 17.41 1.90 33.26
CA ALA A 573 17.13 1.33 34.58
C ALA A 573 17.29 -0.20 34.58
N ILE A 574 16.85 -0.87 33.50
CA ILE A 574 17.06 -2.32 33.31
C ILE A 574 18.55 -2.65 33.13
N GLU A 575 19.27 -1.86 32.33
CA GLU A 575 20.68 -2.10 32.04
C GLU A 575 21.57 -1.93 33.27
N THR A 576 21.32 -0.89 34.08
CA THR A 576 22.14 -0.56 35.26
C THR A 576 21.70 -1.26 36.54
N CYS A 577 20.47 -1.79 36.58
CA CYS A 577 19.83 -2.32 37.79
C CYS A 577 19.85 -1.32 38.96
N ASP A 578 19.91 -0.02 38.70
CA ASP A 578 19.96 1.02 39.73
C ASP A 578 18.54 1.49 40.08
N PRO A 579 18.06 1.27 41.32
CA PRO A 579 16.72 1.68 41.73
C PRO A 579 16.52 3.21 41.71
N THR A 580 17.60 4.02 41.72
CA THR A 580 17.50 5.48 41.64
C THR A 580 16.94 5.97 40.30
N HIS A 581 17.00 5.15 39.25
CA HIS A 581 16.44 5.46 37.92
C HIS A 581 14.95 5.12 37.79
N LEU A 582 14.35 4.46 38.78
CA LEU A 582 12.91 4.14 38.81
C LEU A 582 12.04 5.28 39.31
N GLU A 583 12.57 6.16 40.17
CA GLU A 583 11.83 7.29 40.74
C GLU A 583 11.25 8.24 39.66
N PRO A 584 12.00 8.65 38.61
CA PRO A 584 11.43 9.48 37.54
C PRO A 584 10.36 8.76 36.69
N LEU A 585 10.41 7.43 36.58
CA LEU A 585 9.43 6.63 35.83
C LEU A 585 8.11 6.51 36.59
N ALA A 586 8.16 6.43 37.93
CA ALA A 586 6.99 6.37 38.80
C ALA A 586 6.07 7.58 38.60
N ALA A 587 6.64 8.77 38.35
CA ALA A 587 5.86 9.98 38.07
C ALA A 587 4.96 9.86 36.82
N VAL A 588 5.40 9.16 35.76
CA VAL A 588 4.56 8.93 34.57
C VAL A 588 3.42 7.97 34.90
N VAL A 589 3.67 6.98 35.76
CA VAL A 589 2.64 6.02 36.20
C VAL A 589 1.60 6.66 37.10
N GLU A 590 2.01 7.52 38.03
CA GLU A 590 1.09 8.31 38.88
C GLU A 590 0.11 9.15 38.05
N THR A 591 0.45 9.45 36.79
CA THR A 591 -0.42 10.19 35.88
C THR A 591 -1.68 9.39 35.51
N VAL A 592 -1.62 8.06 35.51
CA VAL A 592 -2.78 7.17 35.24
C VAL A 592 -3.89 7.39 36.25
N ASP A 593 -3.52 7.48 37.53
CA ASP A 593 -4.46 7.55 38.65
C ASP A 593 -5.09 8.94 38.78
N LEU A 594 -4.53 9.94 38.09
CA LEU A 594 -5.00 11.32 38.08
C LEU A 594 -5.89 11.66 36.89
N ILE A 595 -6.15 10.73 35.96
CA ILE A 595 -6.99 10.97 34.79
C ILE A 595 -8.46 11.12 35.22
N PRO A 596 -9.10 12.29 34.99
CA PRO A 596 -10.54 12.44 35.16
C PRO A 596 -11.36 11.31 34.51
N PRO A 597 -12.45 10.83 35.16
CA PRO A 597 -13.29 9.77 34.60
C PRO A 597 -13.94 10.16 33.26
N ASP A 598 -14.13 11.45 33.02
CA ASP A 598 -14.80 12.01 31.84
C ASP A 598 -13.91 12.07 30.59
N LEU A 599 -12.60 11.84 30.72
CA LEU A 599 -11.67 11.84 29.59
C LEU A 599 -11.72 10.53 28.78
N PRO A 600 -11.49 10.58 27.46
CA PRO A 600 -11.48 9.41 26.59
C PRO A 600 -10.61 8.27 27.14
N ASN A 601 -11.16 7.05 27.13
CA ASN A 601 -10.50 5.82 27.60
C ASN A 601 -9.13 5.55 26.92
N VAL A 602 -8.82 6.21 25.81
CA VAL A 602 -7.59 5.98 25.07
C VAL A 602 -6.35 6.54 25.78
N TYR A 603 -6.46 7.68 26.47
CA TYR A 603 -5.36 8.21 27.29
C TYR A 603 -4.98 7.23 28.41
N ARG A 604 -6.00 6.64 29.05
CA ARG A 604 -5.84 5.62 30.09
C ARG A 604 -5.16 4.37 29.56
N LYS A 605 -5.50 3.93 28.35
CA LYS A 605 -4.87 2.76 27.70
C LYS A 605 -3.39 2.99 27.39
N GLN A 606 -3.05 4.17 26.85
CA GLN A 606 -1.67 4.52 26.53
C GLN A 606 -0.80 4.61 27.79
N LEU A 607 -1.30 5.25 28.86
CA LEU A 607 -0.56 5.36 30.11
C LEU A 607 -0.51 4.03 30.90
N HIS A 608 -1.49 3.13 30.70
CA HIS A 608 -1.47 1.78 31.27
C HIS A 608 -0.32 0.92 30.73
N LEU A 609 0.08 1.09 29.46
CA LEU A 609 1.27 0.44 28.92
C LEU A 609 2.53 0.86 29.70
N PHE A 610 2.70 2.17 29.94
CA PHE A 610 3.85 2.66 30.71
C PHE A 610 3.82 2.18 32.17
N LYS A 611 2.63 2.05 32.77
CA LYS A 611 2.46 1.41 34.09
C LYS A 611 2.97 -0.03 34.09
N LEU A 612 2.60 -0.84 33.11
CA LEU A 612 3.07 -2.21 33.00
C LEU A 612 4.60 -2.28 32.80
N MET A 613 5.16 -1.39 31.98
CA MET A 613 6.62 -1.31 31.80
C MET A 613 7.35 -0.92 33.10
N TYR A 614 6.81 0.03 33.86
CA TYR A 614 7.35 0.38 35.17
C TYR A 614 7.25 -0.77 36.18
N GLU A 615 6.14 -1.51 36.19
CA GLU A 615 5.98 -2.72 37.01
C GLU A 615 7.07 -3.75 36.70
N VAL A 616 7.44 -3.93 35.42
CA VAL A 616 8.58 -4.78 35.03
C VAL A 616 9.90 -4.26 35.58
N ALA A 617 10.15 -2.96 35.48
CA ALA A 617 11.40 -2.35 35.93
C ALA A 617 11.54 -2.29 37.46
N SER A 618 10.43 -2.33 38.20
CA SER A 618 10.37 -2.19 39.66
C SER A 618 10.46 -3.52 40.43
N VAL A 619 10.48 -4.67 39.75
CA VAL A 619 10.80 -5.95 40.38
C VAL A 619 12.21 -5.89 40.96
N ASP A 620 12.36 -6.05 42.29
CA ASP A 620 13.55 -5.65 43.08
C ASP A 620 14.86 -6.38 42.71
N PRO A 621 15.93 -5.64 42.34
CA PRO A 621 17.28 -6.16 42.12
C PRO A 621 18.03 -6.76 43.29
N HIS A 622 17.75 -6.28 44.48
CA HIS A 622 18.77 -6.31 45.51
C HIS A 622 18.80 -7.59 46.34
N SER A 623 17.87 -8.53 46.14
CA SER A 623 17.90 -9.82 46.85
C SER A 623 18.43 -11.01 46.04
N GLN A 624 18.51 -10.94 44.70
CA GLN A 624 18.77 -12.15 43.88
C GLN A 624 19.83 -12.05 42.78
N TRP A 625 20.37 -10.87 42.45
CA TRP A 625 21.20 -10.74 41.22
C TRP A 625 22.69 -10.49 41.48
N LYS A 626 23.13 -10.44 42.76
CA LYS A 626 24.54 -10.23 43.13
C LYS A 626 25.44 -11.48 43.12
N THR A 627 24.92 -12.68 42.88
CA THR A 627 25.73 -13.92 43.00
C THR A 627 26.55 -14.27 41.75
N ALA A 628 26.45 -13.50 40.66
CA ALA A 628 27.00 -13.89 39.36
C ALA A 628 28.30 -13.18 38.92
N THR A 629 28.96 -12.41 39.80
CA THR A 629 30.14 -11.63 39.37
C THR A 629 31.33 -11.69 40.32
N ILE A 630 31.80 -12.88 40.70
CA ILE A 630 33.21 -13.06 41.13
C ILE A 630 33.71 -14.44 40.68
N HIS A 631 34.58 -14.45 39.66
CA HIS A 631 35.83 -15.23 39.54
C HIS A 631 36.21 -15.46 38.06
N ALA A 632 37.12 -14.63 37.57
CA ALA A 632 37.93 -14.93 36.38
C ALA A 632 39.01 -15.97 36.76
N PRO A 633 39.27 -17.03 35.96
CA PRO A 633 40.42 -17.89 36.17
C PRO A 633 41.58 -17.53 35.23
N SER A 634 42.75 -17.36 35.83
CA SER A 634 44.06 -17.42 35.20
C SER A 634 44.49 -18.88 34.98
N MET A 635 45.47 -19.04 34.08
CA MET A 635 46.00 -20.30 33.55
C MET A 635 46.42 -21.35 34.59
N SER A 636 46.20 -22.65 34.29
CA SER A 636 47.27 -23.65 34.16
C SER A 636 46.74 -25.09 33.91
N SER A 637 47.42 -25.77 32.97
CA SER A 637 47.79 -27.19 32.94
C SER A 637 47.06 -28.18 33.88
N ALA A 638 46.39 -29.19 33.30
CA ALA A 638 46.71 -30.61 33.54
C ALA A 638 45.83 -31.55 32.70
N THR A 639 46.42 -32.71 32.40
CA THR A 639 46.08 -33.81 31.50
C THR A 639 45.11 -34.86 32.06
N LEU A 640 44.49 -35.59 31.11
CA LEU A 640 44.06 -37.01 31.10
C LEU A 640 43.09 -37.55 32.17
N GLY A 641 42.06 -38.25 31.69
CA GLY A 641 41.25 -39.17 32.51
C GLY A 641 40.08 -39.80 31.76
N ASP A 642 40.35 -40.93 31.12
CA ASP A 642 39.44 -41.91 30.52
C ASP A 642 38.41 -42.50 31.52
N ARG A 643 37.16 -42.76 31.07
CA ARG A 643 36.46 -44.06 31.24
C ARG A 643 34.99 -44.07 30.77
N THR A 644 34.68 -45.20 30.12
CA THR A 644 33.43 -45.73 29.54
C THR A 644 32.48 -46.40 30.53
N ARG A 645 31.17 -46.47 30.16
CA ARG A 645 30.16 -47.58 30.25
C ARG A 645 28.72 -47.00 30.32
N GLU A 646 27.82 -47.22 29.34
CA GLU A 646 26.99 -48.40 28.97
C GLU A 646 25.66 -48.58 29.76
N ASN A 647 24.54 -48.57 28.98
CA ASN A 647 23.21 -49.23 29.10
C ASN A 647 22.19 -48.78 30.19
N ASP A 648 20.85 -48.77 30.02
CA ASP A 648 19.88 -49.21 28.98
C ASP A 648 18.43 -48.66 29.29
N LEU A 649 17.49 -48.86 28.33
CA LEU A 649 15.98 -48.86 28.35
C LEU A 649 15.24 -47.52 28.00
N SER A 650 14.60 -47.30 26.83
CA SER A 650 13.37 -47.86 26.16
C SER A 650 12.04 -47.37 26.82
N ASP A 651 10.96 -46.88 26.18
CA ASP A 651 10.24 -47.21 24.93
C ASP A 651 9.31 -46.04 24.44
N GLU A 652 9.04 -45.96 23.12
CA GLU A 652 7.77 -45.58 22.42
C GLU A 652 8.04 -45.23 20.92
N PRO A 653 7.79 -46.16 19.98
CA PRO A 653 7.23 -45.76 18.67
C PRO A 653 6.27 -46.82 18.10
N GLU A 654 4.96 -46.66 18.23
CA GLU A 654 4.00 -47.56 17.56
C GLU A 654 2.80 -46.87 16.89
N TYR A 655 2.68 -45.54 17.00
CA TYR A 655 1.51 -44.82 16.48
C TYR A 655 1.64 -44.30 15.03
N GLU A 656 2.85 -44.08 14.52
CA GLU A 656 3.04 -43.53 13.16
C GLU A 656 2.95 -44.58 12.05
N ASP A 657 3.34 -45.83 12.32
CA ASP A 657 3.32 -46.91 11.33
C ASP A 657 1.90 -47.43 11.07
N GLU A 658 1.02 -47.45 12.08
CA GLU A 658 -0.39 -47.83 11.89
C GLU A 658 -1.16 -46.83 11.02
N ILE A 659 -0.85 -45.53 11.15
CA ILE A 659 -1.47 -44.48 10.32
C ILE A 659 -1.00 -44.62 8.85
N HIS A 660 0.27 -44.95 8.65
CA HIS A 660 0.83 -45.18 7.31
C HIS A 660 0.30 -46.46 6.64
N ASP A 661 0.03 -47.51 7.41
CA ASP A 661 -0.56 -48.75 6.90
C ASP A 661 -2.08 -48.62 6.66
N LEU A 662 -2.78 -47.84 7.47
CA LEU A 662 -4.19 -47.54 7.26
C LEU A 662 -4.39 -46.70 5.98
N ALA A 663 -3.51 -45.74 5.72
CA ALA A 663 -3.50 -44.97 4.47
C ALA A 663 -3.22 -45.85 3.24
N ARG A 664 -2.34 -46.85 3.35
CA ARG A 664 -2.11 -47.86 2.29
C ARG A 664 -3.32 -48.78 2.07
N ARG A 665 -4.05 -49.15 3.13
CA ARG A 665 -5.28 -49.97 3.02
C ARG A 665 -6.45 -49.21 2.38
N PHE A 666 -6.61 -47.91 2.66
CA PHE A 666 -7.61 -47.09 1.98
C PHE A 666 -7.27 -46.82 0.50
N THR A 667 -5.98 -46.73 0.17
CA THR A 667 -5.52 -46.56 -1.21
C THR A 667 -5.70 -47.84 -2.04
N SER A 668 -5.48 -49.01 -1.44
CA SER A 668 -5.72 -50.31 -2.11
C SER A 668 -7.20 -50.67 -2.26
N GLN A 669 -8.09 -50.24 -1.37
CA GLN A 669 -9.54 -50.41 -1.55
C GLN A 669 -10.12 -49.54 -2.69
N SER A 670 -9.46 -48.43 -3.04
CA SER A 670 -9.86 -47.59 -4.19
C SER A 670 -9.48 -48.22 -5.55
N ALA A 671 -8.60 -49.22 -5.58
CA ALA A 671 -8.27 -49.98 -6.78
C ALA A 671 -9.31 -51.07 -7.13
N ALA A 672 -10.28 -51.33 -6.25
CA ALA A 672 -11.36 -52.29 -6.50
C ALA A 672 -12.43 -51.77 -7.49
N SER A 673 -12.37 -50.50 -7.91
CA SER A 673 -13.28 -49.91 -8.89
C SER A 673 -12.72 -49.92 -10.32
N GLY A 674 -12.12 -51.01 -10.80
CA GLY A 674 -11.99 -51.36 -12.24
C GLY A 674 -11.53 -50.34 -13.30
N HIS A 675 -11.01 -49.17 -12.93
CA HIS A 675 -10.63 -48.08 -13.86
C HIS A 675 -9.12 -47.88 -13.74
N GLY A 676 -8.39 -48.10 -14.83
CA GLY A 676 -6.93 -47.95 -14.87
C GLY A 676 -6.52 -46.47 -14.80
N PRO A 677 -5.35 -46.14 -14.22
CA PRO A 677 -4.83 -44.77 -14.20
C PRO A 677 -4.51 -44.27 -15.62
N LEU A 678 -4.62 -42.95 -15.83
CA LEU A 678 -4.43 -42.27 -17.13
C LEU A 678 -3.04 -42.52 -17.75
N PHE A 679 -2.06 -42.79 -16.90
CA PHE A 679 -0.76 -43.37 -17.27
C PHE A 679 -0.52 -44.59 -16.38
N PRO A 680 0.12 -45.67 -16.88
CA PRO A 680 0.73 -46.66 -15.99
C PRO A 680 1.88 -45.94 -15.25
N LEU A 681 1.58 -45.42 -14.06
CA LEU A 681 2.58 -44.80 -13.19
C LEU A 681 3.41 -45.94 -12.60
N SER A 682 4.70 -46.00 -12.95
CA SER A 682 5.67 -46.71 -12.12
C SER A 682 5.88 -45.84 -10.87
N ASP A 683 5.61 -46.37 -9.67
CA ASP A 683 5.81 -45.64 -8.41
C ASP A 683 7.21 -45.00 -8.37
N GLY A 684 7.27 -43.68 -8.16
CA GLY A 684 8.52 -42.90 -8.13
C GLY A 684 9.13 -42.53 -9.50
N GLY A 685 8.50 -42.88 -10.61
CA GLY A 685 9.00 -42.60 -11.96
C GLY A 685 8.93 -41.12 -12.39
N PRO A 686 9.57 -40.73 -13.53
CA PRO A 686 9.66 -39.34 -13.98
C PRO A 686 8.33 -38.74 -14.49
N LEU A 687 7.27 -39.55 -14.56
CA LEU A 687 5.92 -39.15 -14.98
C LEU A 687 4.96 -38.95 -13.80
N ASP A 688 5.38 -39.32 -12.59
CA ASP A 688 4.59 -39.15 -11.36
C ASP A 688 4.76 -37.71 -10.83
N PRO A 689 3.69 -36.90 -10.74
CA PRO A 689 3.76 -35.54 -10.23
C PRO A 689 4.13 -35.44 -8.74
N GLN A 690 4.01 -36.53 -7.97
CA GLN A 690 4.38 -36.55 -6.54
C GLN A 690 5.85 -37.00 -6.33
N SER A 691 6.51 -37.48 -7.38
CA SER A 691 7.91 -37.92 -7.30
C SER A 691 8.88 -36.73 -7.33
N PRO A 692 9.96 -36.73 -6.52
CA PRO A 692 11.02 -35.72 -6.60
C PRO A 692 11.77 -35.74 -7.94
N HIS A 693 11.62 -36.80 -8.75
CA HIS A 693 12.20 -36.92 -10.09
C HIS A 693 11.23 -36.55 -11.23
N PHE A 694 10.12 -35.88 -10.91
CA PHE A 694 9.13 -35.45 -11.90
C PHE A 694 9.76 -34.60 -13.01
N ASN A 695 9.48 -34.94 -14.27
CA ASN A 695 9.94 -34.19 -15.43
C ASN A 695 8.74 -33.71 -16.28
N SER A 696 8.48 -32.40 -16.19
CA SER A 696 7.36 -31.73 -16.88
C SER A 696 7.38 -31.93 -18.40
N LYS A 697 8.57 -31.89 -19.03
CA LYS A 697 8.72 -32.04 -20.49
C LYS A 697 8.43 -33.46 -20.96
N LYS A 698 8.89 -34.49 -20.23
CA LYS A 698 8.58 -35.90 -20.53
C LYS A 698 7.10 -36.18 -20.35
N TRP A 699 6.51 -35.67 -19.27
CA TRP A 699 5.08 -35.81 -19.01
C TRP A 699 4.24 -35.12 -20.11
N ALA A 700 4.56 -33.88 -20.48
CA ALA A 700 3.83 -33.15 -21.51
C ALA A 700 3.85 -33.89 -22.86
N LYS A 701 4.99 -34.47 -23.25
CA LYS A 701 5.09 -35.32 -24.45
C LYS A 701 4.24 -36.59 -24.34
N ALA A 702 4.27 -37.27 -23.20
CA ALA A 702 3.45 -38.48 -22.98
C ALA A 702 1.95 -38.17 -23.00
N TYR A 703 1.55 -37.07 -22.35
CA TYR A 703 0.18 -36.56 -22.36
C TYR A 703 -0.29 -36.20 -23.77
N LEU A 704 0.54 -35.46 -24.52
CA LEU A 704 0.23 -35.09 -25.89
C LEU A 704 0.06 -36.32 -26.79
N LYS A 705 0.96 -37.30 -26.67
CA LYS A 705 0.87 -38.57 -27.41
C LYS A 705 -0.45 -39.29 -27.12
N THR A 706 -0.78 -39.46 -25.83
CA THR A 706 -2.02 -40.14 -25.39
C THR A 706 -3.26 -39.40 -25.86
N ARG A 707 -3.25 -38.05 -25.80
CA ARG A 707 -4.35 -37.21 -26.28
C ARG A 707 -4.52 -37.29 -27.79
N THR A 708 -3.42 -37.34 -28.55
CA THR A 708 -3.43 -37.47 -30.02
C THR A 708 -3.96 -38.84 -30.43
N GLU A 709 -3.56 -39.90 -29.71
CA GLU A 709 -4.09 -41.26 -29.90
C GLU A 709 -5.60 -41.32 -29.61
N ALA A 710 -6.07 -40.69 -28.54
CA ALA A 710 -7.50 -40.62 -28.20
C ALA A 710 -8.32 -39.72 -29.16
N ALA A 711 -7.65 -38.84 -29.89
CA ALA A 711 -8.24 -37.93 -30.87
C ALA A 711 -8.09 -38.44 -32.31
N ASP A 712 -7.97 -39.76 -32.51
CA ASP A 712 -7.86 -40.42 -33.82
C ASP A 712 -6.69 -39.90 -34.67
N GLY A 713 -5.60 -39.48 -34.04
CA GLY A 713 -4.41 -38.92 -34.72
C GLY A 713 -4.48 -37.42 -35.01
N SER A 714 -5.56 -36.73 -34.62
CA SER A 714 -5.67 -35.27 -34.78
C SER A 714 -4.68 -34.54 -33.88
N THR A 715 -3.90 -33.62 -34.46
CA THR A 715 -2.97 -32.79 -33.69
C THR A 715 -3.72 -31.74 -32.85
N PRO A 716 -3.13 -31.27 -31.74
CA PRO A 716 -3.66 -30.12 -31.03
C PRO A 716 -3.67 -28.89 -31.93
N ARG A 717 -4.66 -28.03 -31.70
CA ARG A 717 -4.71 -26.72 -32.32
C ARG A 717 -3.55 -25.83 -31.85
N THR A 718 -3.03 -25.07 -32.79
CA THR A 718 -2.04 -24.02 -32.56
C THR A 718 -2.58 -22.71 -33.12
N ALA A 719 -2.07 -21.59 -32.64
CA ALA A 719 -2.44 -20.27 -33.14
C ALA A 719 -1.23 -19.34 -33.03
N GLY A 720 -0.67 -18.95 -34.17
CA GLY A 720 0.16 -17.76 -34.29
C GLY A 720 -0.69 -16.51 -34.54
N ILE A 721 -0.06 -15.35 -34.51
CA ILE A 721 -0.71 -14.07 -34.84
C ILE A 721 0.22 -13.19 -35.67
N ALA A 722 -0.31 -12.59 -36.73
CA ALA A 722 0.31 -11.47 -37.43
C ALA A 722 -0.59 -10.23 -37.32
N PHE A 723 0.01 -9.08 -37.09
CA PHE A 723 -0.67 -7.80 -37.02
C PHE A 723 0.07 -6.75 -37.84
N LYS A 724 -0.68 -6.01 -38.66
CA LYS A 724 -0.17 -4.95 -39.54
C LYS A 724 -0.95 -3.67 -39.28
N ASN A 725 -0.23 -2.56 -39.14
CA ASN A 725 -0.76 -1.23 -38.89
C ASN A 725 -1.78 -1.20 -37.72
N LEU A 726 -1.40 -1.82 -36.61
CA LEU A 726 -2.25 -1.91 -35.42
C LEU A 726 -2.32 -0.53 -34.74
N ASN A 727 -3.49 0.08 -34.86
CA ASN A 727 -3.84 1.39 -34.31
C ASN A 727 -4.97 1.22 -33.30
N ALA A 728 -4.69 1.50 -32.02
CA ALA A 728 -5.69 1.41 -30.95
C ALA A 728 -5.94 2.79 -30.37
N TYR A 729 -7.21 3.19 -30.25
CA TYR A 729 -7.60 4.49 -29.72
C TYR A 729 -8.75 4.39 -28.72
N GLY A 730 -8.73 5.28 -27.72
CA GLY A 730 -9.82 5.46 -26.75
C GLY A 730 -10.50 6.81 -26.93
N PHE A 731 -11.65 6.98 -26.30
CA PHE A 731 -12.27 8.30 -26.16
C PHE A 731 -12.06 8.78 -24.73
N GLY A 732 -11.30 9.85 -24.55
CA GLY A 732 -11.16 10.50 -23.25
C GLY A 732 -12.35 11.42 -23.02
N GLN A 733 -13.09 11.21 -21.93
CA GLN A 733 -13.95 12.26 -21.36
C GLN A 733 -13.22 12.86 -20.17
N ALA A 734 -13.21 14.19 -20.05
CA ALA A 734 -12.56 14.90 -18.95
C ALA A 734 -13.21 14.63 -17.58
N THR A 735 -14.39 13.99 -17.53
CA THR A 735 -15.15 13.73 -16.31
C THR A 735 -16.08 12.52 -16.49
N ASP A 736 -15.72 11.36 -15.91
CA ASP A 736 -16.63 10.21 -15.84
C ASP A 736 -17.31 10.22 -14.46
N PHE A 737 -18.54 10.72 -14.40
CA PHE A 737 -19.34 10.74 -13.17
C PHE A 737 -20.00 9.37 -12.94
N GLN A 738 -20.06 8.90 -11.68
CA GLN A 738 -20.90 7.76 -11.30
C GLN A 738 -22.38 8.06 -11.60
N ASN A 739 -23.10 7.05 -12.12
CA ASN A 739 -24.51 7.18 -12.48
C ASN A 739 -25.40 7.18 -11.22
N THR A 740 -25.85 8.36 -10.79
CA THR A 740 -27.01 8.51 -9.90
C THR A 740 -28.32 8.55 -10.70
N LEU A 741 -29.45 8.21 -10.08
CA LEU A 741 -30.78 8.24 -10.73
C LEU A 741 -31.10 9.64 -11.32
N THR A 742 -30.63 10.71 -10.69
CA THR A 742 -30.73 12.10 -11.19
C THR A 742 -29.90 12.34 -12.46
N ASN A 743 -28.76 11.65 -12.60
CA ASN A 743 -27.90 11.73 -13.78
C ASN A 743 -28.51 11.04 -15.01
N ILE A 744 -29.55 10.21 -14.87
CA ILE A 744 -30.24 9.59 -16.01
C ILE A 744 -31.04 10.63 -16.81
N VAL A 745 -31.66 11.60 -16.12
CA VAL A 745 -32.41 12.69 -16.77
C VAL A 745 -31.46 13.70 -17.43
N LEU A 746 -30.36 14.05 -16.77
CA LEU A 746 -29.28 14.86 -17.37
C LEU A 746 -28.62 14.11 -18.55
N LYS A 747 -28.49 12.78 -18.44
CA LYS A 747 -28.04 11.93 -19.53
C LYS A 747 -29.02 11.85 -20.69
N ALA A 748 -30.31 12.11 -20.53
CA ALA A 748 -31.21 12.20 -21.69
C ALA A 748 -30.78 13.36 -22.63
N SER A 749 -30.30 14.48 -22.08
CA SER A 749 -29.79 15.61 -22.86
C SER A 749 -28.41 15.36 -23.49
N SER A 750 -27.55 14.58 -22.85
CA SER A 750 -26.25 14.18 -23.41
C SER A 750 -26.35 12.98 -24.34
N PHE A 751 -27.34 12.11 -24.16
CA PHE A 751 -27.72 11.03 -25.06
C PHE A 751 -28.32 11.60 -26.35
N ALA A 752 -29.15 12.65 -26.25
CA ALA A 752 -29.55 13.45 -27.42
C ALA A 752 -28.33 14.03 -28.16
N ARG A 753 -27.35 14.63 -27.46
CA ARG A 753 -26.07 15.07 -28.05
C ARG A 753 -25.23 13.94 -28.67
N LYS A 754 -25.27 12.75 -28.10
CA LYS A 754 -24.58 11.55 -28.61
C LYS A 754 -25.26 10.97 -29.85
N ILE A 755 -26.59 11.11 -29.97
CA ILE A 755 -27.36 10.84 -31.19
C ILE A 755 -27.00 11.88 -32.28
N PHE A 756 -26.64 13.11 -31.90
CA PHE A 756 -26.11 14.16 -32.79
C PHE A 756 -24.59 14.14 -33.02
N GLY A 757 -23.88 13.07 -32.61
CA GLY A 757 -22.54 12.75 -33.15
C GLY A 757 -21.32 13.18 -32.33
N ASP A 758 -21.47 13.74 -31.13
CA ASP A 758 -20.30 14.10 -30.31
C ASP A 758 -19.73 12.87 -29.56
N LYS A 759 -18.56 12.38 -30.00
CA LYS A 759 -17.93 11.14 -29.50
C LYS A 759 -16.81 11.40 -28.47
N GLY A 760 -16.59 12.64 -28.03
CA GLY A 760 -15.48 12.99 -27.13
C GLY A 760 -14.12 12.96 -27.83
N GLN A 761 -13.05 13.35 -27.12
CA GLN A 761 -11.72 13.49 -27.71
C GLN A 761 -11.08 12.12 -27.94
N ARG A 762 -10.75 11.80 -29.20
CA ARG A 762 -10.00 10.60 -29.55
C ARG A 762 -8.56 10.73 -29.04
N ILE A 763 -8.10 9.72 -28.30
CA ILE A 763 -6.72 9.58 -27.83
C ILE A 763 -6.16 8.29 -28.43
N ASP A 764 -5.15 8.42 -29.28
CA ASP A 764 -4.47 7.27 -29.87
C ASP A 764 -3.46 6.68 -28.88
N ILE A 765 -3.67 5.41 -28.51
CA ILE A 765 -2.91 4.66 -27.51
C ILE A 765 -1.78 3.86 -28.18
N LEU A 766 -2.07 3.19 -29.30
CA LEU A 766 -1.08 2.48 -30.14
C LEU A 766 -1.10 3.07 -31.55
N ARG A 767 0.09 3.23 -32.14
CA ARG A 767 0.30 3.93 -33.41
C ARG A 767 1.12 3.07 -34.38
N GLY A 768 0.43 2.41 -35.31
CA GLY A 768 1.00 1.71 -36.45
C GLY A 768 1.96 0.60 -36.05
N ILE A 769 1.54 -0.27 -35.13
CA ILE A 769 2.38 -1.37 -34.65
C ILE A 769 2.27 -2.55 -35.64
N ASP A 770 3.43 -3.07 -36.05
CA ASP A 770 3.59 -4.21 -36.96
C ASP A 770 4.33 -5.34 -36.22
N GLY A 771 3.91 -6.60 -36.41
CA GLY A 771 4.58 -7.74 -35.78
C GLY A 771 3.95 -9.07 -36.13
N HIS A 772 4.70 -10.16 -35.97
CA HIS A 772 4.17 -11.52 -36.08
C HIS A 772 4.83 -12.50 -35.11
N VAL A 773 4.04 -13.42 -34.56
CA VAL A 773 4.47 -14.48 -33.64
C VAL A 773 3.91 -15.79 -34.17
N GLU A 774 4.80 -16.74 -34.47
CA GLU A 774 4.42 -18.07 -34.95
C GLU A 774 3.94 -18.96 -33.79
N ALA A 775 3.28 -20.07 -34.15
CA ALA A 775 2.92 -21.10 -33.18
C ALA A 775 4.18 -21.67 -32.51
N GLY A 776 4.22 -21.64 -31.17
CA GLY A 776 5.37 -22.11 -30.40
C GLY A 776 6.49 -21.07 -30.23
N GLU A 777 6.29 -19.82 -30.65
CA GLU A 777 7.20 -18.73 -30.34
C GLU A 777 6.80 -17.96 -29.07
N MET A 778 7.80 -17.38 -28.40
CA MET A 778 7.63 -16.48 -27.27
C MET A 778 8.06 -15.05 -27.63
N LEU A 779 7.16 -14.10 -27.42
CA LEU A 779 7.39 -12.67 -27.61
C LEU A 779 7.57 -11.96 -26.27
N CYS A 780 8.70 -11.30 -26.08
CA CYS A 780 8.94 -10.38 -24.97
C CYS A 780 8.46 -8.97 -25.32
N VAL A 781 7.59 -8.39 -24.51
CA VAL A 781 7.05 -7.02 -24.70
C VAL A 781 7.68 -6.10 -23.67
N LEU A 782 8.54 -5.18 -24.14
CA LEU A 782 9.28 -4.25 -23.30
C LEU A 782 8.79 -2.81 -23.52
N GLY A 783 8.68 -2.07 -22.43
CA GLY A 783 8.31 -0.67 -22.45
C GLY A 783 7.92 -0.17 -21.06
N PRO A 784 8.14 1.11 -20.73
CA PRO A 784 7.81 1.66 -19.42
C PRO A 784 6.30 1.68 -19.20
N PRO A 785 5.82 1.78 -17.94
CA PRO A 785 4.40 1.97 -17.66
C PRO A 785 3.82 3.14 -18.47
N GLY A 786 2.68 2.92 -19.14
CA GLY A 786 2.07 3.92 -20.03
C GLY A 786 2.55 3.91 -21.49
N SER A 787 3.54 3.09 -21.85
CA SER A 787 4.01 2.93 -23.24
C SER A 787 3.06 2.16 -24.17
N GLY A 788 2.05 1.48 -23.61
CA GLY A 788 1.05 0.72 -24.38
C GLY A 788 1.21 -0.81 -24.34
N CYS A 789 2.14 -1.38 -23.56
CA CYS A 789 2.36 -2.83 -23.46
C CYS A 789 1.08 -3.63 -23.16
N SER A 790 0.34 -3.25 -22.11
CA SER A 790 -0.93 -3.91 -21.76
C SER A 790 -1.97 -3.75 -22.87
N THR A 791 -2.04 -2.60 -23.53
CA THR A 791 -2.94 -2.37 -24.66
C THR A 791 -2.58 -3.26 -25.85
N LEU A 792 -1.29 -3.46 -26.14
CA LEU A 792 -0.83 -4.36 -27.19
C LEU A 792 -1.21 -5.80 -26.88
N LEU A 793 -0.92 -6.28 -25.66
CA LEU A 793 -1.28 -7.63 -25.23
C LEU A 793 -2.79 -7.89 -25.30
N ARG A 794 -3.61 -6.91 -24.86
CA ARG A 794 -5.07 -6.97 -24.98
C ARG A 794 -5.53 -6.96 -26.44
N SER A 795 -4.83 -6.22 -27.30
CA SER A 795 -5.13 -6.17 -28.73
C SER A 795 -4.86 -7.51 -29.40
N ILE A 796 -3.73 -8.14 -29.07
CA ILE A 796 -3.34 -9.49 -29.51
C ILE A 796 -4.33 -10.53 -29.00
N ALA A 797 -4.85 -10.40 -27.78
CA ALA A 797 -5.86 -11.32 -27.25
C ALA A 797 -7.29 -11.06 -27.79
N GLY A 798 -7.49 -10.01 -28.60
CA GLY A 798 -8.82 -9.61 -29.06
C GLY A 798 -9.71 -8.93 -27.99
N GLU A 799 -9.14 -8.54 -26.85
CA GLU A 799 -9.84 -7.89 -25.73
C GLU A 799 -9.93 -6.35 -25.89
N THR A 800 -10.82 -5.91 -26.77
CA THR A 800 -11.01 -4.47 -27.10
C THR A 800 -11.93 -3.71 -26.14
N HIS A 801 -12.08 -4.14 -24.87
CA HIS A 801 -12.97 -3.42 -23.95
C HIS A 801 -12.37 -2.06 -23.54
N GLY A 802 -13.04 -0.95 -23.85
CA GLY A 802 -12.57 0.39 -23.49
C GLY A 802 -11.60 1.04 -24.48
N PHE A 803 -11.32 0.41 -25.63
CA PHE A 803 -10.65 1.04 -26.77
C PHE A 803 -11.11 0.40 -28.09
N HIS A 804 -10.83 1.06 -29.21
CA HIS A 804 -11.23 0.62 -30.55
C HIS A 804 -10.01 0.50 -31.46
N PHE A 805 -10.12 -0.39 -32.45
CA PHE A 805 -9.17 -0.44 -33.56
C PHE A 805 -9.58 0.53 -34.66
N SER A 806 -8.59 1.06 -35.36
CA SER A 806 -8.82 1.79 -36.60
C SER A 806 -9.11 0.81 -37.75
N ASN A 807 -9.80 1.28 -38.79
CA ASN A 807 -10.29 0.43 -39.89
C ASN A 807 -9.17 -0.17 -40.75
N ASP A 808 -7.98 0.41 -40.66
CA ASP A 808 -6.74 0.04 -41.38
C ASP A 808 -5.92 -1.03 -40.64
N THR A 809 -6.33 -1.43 -39.43
CA THR A 809 -5.68 -2.49 -38.65
C THR A 809 -6.04 -3.86 -39.21
N VAL A 810 -5.01 -4.66 -39.50
CA VAL A 810 -5.16 -6.05 -39.94
C VAL A 810 -4.61 -6.98 -38.85
N LEU A 811 -5.42 -7.95 -38.43
CA LEU A 811 -5.09 -8.98 -37.44
C LEU A 811 -5.42 -10.34 -38.05
N ASN A 812 -4.42 -11.22 -38.15
CA ASN A 812 -4.57 -12.57 -38.70
C ASN A 812 -4.08 -13.61 -37.68
N TYR A 813 -5.01 -14.41 -37.17
CA TYR A 813 -4.74 -15.48 -36.20
C TYR A 813 -4.57 -16.81 -36.93
N GLN A 814 -3.55 -16.91 -37.78
CA GLN A 814 -3.26 -18.12 -38.57
C GLN A 814 -4.44 -18.57 -39.46
N GLY A 815 -4.99 -17.62 -40.23
CA GLY A 815 -6.14 -17.80 -41.12
C GLY A 815 -7.50 -17.49 -40.46
N ILE A 816 -7.53 -17.27 -39.14
CA ILE A 816 -8.75 -16.95 -38.39
C ILE A 816 -8.93 -15.43 -38.30
N ARG A 817 -10.14 -14.93 -38.60
CA ARG A 817 -10.47 -13.51 -38.51
C ARG A 817 -10.64 -13.06 -37.05
N PRO A 818 -10.40 -11.79 -36.72
CA PRO A 818 -10.55 -11.27 -35.36
C PRO A 818 -11.96 -11.45 -34.79
N GLU A 819 -12.98 -11.27 -35.62
CA GLU A 819 -14.38 -11.46 -35.20
C GLU A 819 -14.72 -12.93 -34.90
N GLN A 820 -14.15 -13.88 -35.67
CA GLN A 820 -14.29 -15.31 -35.41
C GLN A 820 -13.57 -15.70 -34.12
N MET A 821 -12.35 -15.19 -33.92
CA MET A 821 -11.56 -15.41 -32.70
C MET A 821 -12.29 -14.90 -31.45
N LYS A 822 -12.88 -13.69 -31.53
CA LYS A 822 -13.59 -13.07 -30.40
C LYS A 822 -14.91 -13.77 -30.05
N ASN A 823 -15.66 -14.26 -31.05
CA ASN A 823 -17.00 -14.80 -30.86
C ASN A 823 -17.03 -16.32 -30.76
N ALA A 824 -16.60 -17.02 -31.82
CA ALA A 824 -16.70 -18.47 -31.93
C ALA A 824 -15.56 -19.19 -31.20
N TYR A 825 -14.37 -18.59 -31.17
CA TYR A 825 -13.18 -19.17 -30.54
C TYR A 825 -12.73 -18.39 -29.29
N ARG A 826 -13.69 -17.79 -28.59
CA ARG A 826 -13.40 -17.07 -27.35
C ARG A 826 -12.70 -18.00 -26.36
N GLY A 827 -11.61 -17.51 -25.75
CA GLY A 827 -10.77 -18.29 -24.84
C GLY A 827 -9.70 -19.14 -25.53
N GLU A 828 -9.52 -19.01 -26.86
CA GLU A 828 -8.35 -19.53 -27.58
C GLU A 828 -7.23 -18.50 -27.76
N ALA A 829 -7.55 -17.25 -27.50
CA ALA A 829 -6.61 -16.18 -27.20
C ALA A 829 -6.98 -15.61 -25.83
N ILE A 830 -6.08 -15.73 -24.85
CA ILE A 830 -6.34 -15.30 -23.47
C ILE A 830 -5.43 -14.16 -23.06
N TYR A 831 -5.95 -13.24 -22.26
CA TYR A 831 -5.18 -12.21 -21.58
C TYR A 831 -5.24 -12.42 -20.07
N THR A 832 -4.08 -12.55 -19.46
CA THR A 832 -3.92 -12.62 -18.00
C THR A 832 -3.43 -11.26 -17.51
N ALA A 833 -4.26 -10.62 -16.69
CA ALA A 833 -3.98 -9.29 -16.15
C ALA A 833 -2.92 -9.33 -15.03
N GLU A 834 -2.41 -8.16 -14.69
CA GLU A 834 -1.45 -7.99 -13.58
C GLU A 834 -2.03 -8.40 -12.22
N VAL A 835 -3.31 -8.09 -11.96
CA VAL A 835 -3.99 -8.35 -10.67
C VAL A 835 -4.70 -9.70 -10.69
N ASP A 836 -4.52 -10.47 -9.61
CA ASP A 836 -5.11 -11.78 -9.43
C ASP A 836 -6.47 -11.71 -8.72
N HIS A 837 -7.51 -12.30 -9.30
CA HIS A 837 -8.85 -12.38 -8.71
C HIS A 837 -9.29 -13.83 -8.62
N HIS A 838 -9.53 -14.33 -7.40
CA HIS A 838 -10.00 -15.69 -7.12
C HIS A 838 -11.09 -15.66 -6.05
N PHE A 839 -11.83 -16.76 -5.90
CA PHE A 839 -12.75 -16.90 -4.78
C PHE A 839 -11.96 -17.21 -3.49
N PRO A 840 -12.02 -16.36 -2.45
CA PRO A 840 -11.13 -16.49 -1.29
C PRO A 840 -11.39 -17.77 -0.48
N HIS A 841 -12.65 -18.19 -0.37
CA HIS A 841 -13.06 -19.35 0.42
C HIS A 841 -12.90 -20.70 -0.29
N LEU A 842 -12.51 -20.72 -1.57
CA LEU A 842 -12.19 -21.97 -2.26
C LEU A 842 -10.74 -22.39 -2.00
N THR A 843 -10.49 -23.69 -1.97
CA THR A 843 -9.13 -24.21 -1.95
C THR A 843 -8.44 -24.01 -3.29
N VAL A 844 -7.10 -24.00 -3.29
CA VAL A 844 -6.31 -23.98 -4.53
C VAL A 844 -6.67 -25.18 -5.41
N GLY A 845 -6.80 -26.35 -4.79
CA GLY A 845 -7.14 -27.59 -5.48
C GLY A 845 -8.53 -27.56 -6.13
N ASP A 846 -9.52 -26.97 -5.48
CA ASP A 846 -10.87 -26.86 -6.04
C ASP A 846 -10.96 -25.82 -7.15
N THR A 847 -10.25 -24.69 -7.00
CA THR A 847 -10.16 -23.63 -8.00
C THR A 847 -9.58 -24.17 -9.31
N LEU A 848 -8.46 -24.89 -9.22
CA LEU A 848 -7.80 -25.46 -10.40
C LEU A 848 -8.54 -26.69 -10.94
N TYR A 849 -9.16 -27.49 -10.08
CA TYR A 849 -10.06 -28.57 -10.54
C TYR A 849 -11.22 -28.02 -11.36
N PHE A 850 -11.84 -26.92 -10.92
CA PHE A 850 -12.90 -26.25 -11.65
C PHE A 850 -12.44 -25.83 -13.06
N ALA A 851 -11.29 -25.17 -13.18
CA ALA A 851 -10.71 -24.77 -14.46
C ALA A 851 -10.43 -25.97 -15.38
N ALA A 852 -9.78 -27.02 -14.85
CA ALA A 852 -9.47 -28.25 -15.58
C ALA A 852 -10.73 -28.94 -16.11
N ARG A 853 -11.81 -28.94 -15.32
CA ARG A 853 -13.10 -29.51 -15.72
C ARG A 853 -13.79 -28.73 -16.82
N CYS A 854 -13.70 -27.40 -16.82
CA CYS A 854 -14.33 -26.54 -17.83
C CYS A 854 -13.78 -26.77 -19.24
N ARG A 855 -12.51 -27.19 -19.35
CA ARG A 855 -11.82 -27.49 -20.62
C ARG A 855 -11.63 -29.00 -20.87
N CYS A 856 -12.28 -29.85 -20.08
CA CYS A 856 -12.19 -31.30 -20.24
C CYS A 856 -12.91 -31.74 -21.54
N PRO A 857 -12.28 -32.57 -22.39
CA PRO A 857 -12.91 -33.14 -23.58
C PRO A 857 -14.13 -34.02 -23.23
N PRO A 858 -15.03 -34.29 -24.20
CA PRO A 858 -16.13 -35.24 -24.01
C PRO A 858 -15.63 -36.65 -23.71
N LYS A 859 -16.47 -37.46 -23.05
CA LYS A 859 -16.14 -38.82 -22.61
C LYS A 859 -15.58 -39.71 -23.72
N ASP A 860 -16.09 -39.57 -24.93
CA ASP A 860 -15.72 -40.40 -26.08
C ASP A 860 -14.31 -40.10 -26.61
N LYS A 861 -13.72 -38.99 -26.20
CA LYS A 861 -12.35 -38.55 -26.55
C LYS A 861 -11.38 -38.61 -25.36
N LEU A 862 -11.81 -39.21 -24.26
CA LEU A 862 -10.92 -39.51 -23.13
C LEU A 862 -10.24 -40.88 -23.34
N PRO A 863 -9.03 -41.07 -22.80
CA PRO A 863 -8.38 -42.38 -22.79
C PRO A 863 -9.29 -43.47 -22.19
N HIS A 864 -9.23 -44.69 -22.72
CA HIS A 864 -10.09 -45.79 -22.31
C HIS A 864 -10.04 -46.04 -20.80
N GLY A 865 -11.20 -46.10 -20.16
CA GLY A 865 -11.32 -46.37 -18.72
C GLY A 865 -11.14 -45.15 -17.82
N VAL A 866 -10.87 -43.95 -18.34
CA VAL A 866 -10.69 -42.74 -17.53
C VAL A 866 -11.97 -41.89 -17.49
N THR A 867 -12.40 -41.51 -16.29
CA THR A 867 -13.51 -40.57 -16.13
C THR A 867 -13.06 -39.11 -16.28
N ALA A 868 -13.97 -38.24 -16.70
CA ALA A 868 -13.70 -36.80 -16.80
C ALA A 868 -13.35 -36.15 -15.44
N ARG A 869 -13.65 -36.81 -14.31
CA ARG A 869 -13.26 -36.36 -12.96
C ARG A 869 -11.81 -36.71 -12.67
N GLU A 870 -11.40 -37.94 -12.96
CA GLU A 870 -10.02 -38.41 -12.81
C GLU A 870 -9.08 -37.64 -13.73
N TYR A 871 -9.47 -37.47 -15.00
CA TYR A 871 -8.74 -36.65 -15.97
C TYR A 871 -8.44 -35.24 -15.43
N ALA A 872 -9.48 -34.55 -14.93
CA ALA A 872 -9.34 -33.18 -14.44
C ALA A 872 -8.53 -33.11 -13.14
N LYS A 873 -8.68 -34.08 -12.22
CA LYS A 873 -7.86 -34.16 -11.00
C LYS A 873 -6.39 -34.40 -11.32
N HIS A 874 -6.11 -35.30 -12.26
CA HIS A 874 -4.74 -35.62 -12.69
C HIS A 874 -4.08 -34.41 -13.35
N LEU A 875 -4.77 -33.78 -14.30
CA LEU A 875 -4.26 -32.58 -14.97
C LEU A 875 -4.03 -31.43 -13.99
N ARG A 876 -4.95 -31.22 -13.03
CA ARG A 876 -4.77 -30.28 -11.93
C ARG A 876 -3.49 -30.57 -11.15
N ASP A 877 -3.34 -31.78 -10.64
CA ASP A 877 -2.22 -32.14 -9.74
C ASP A 877 -0.88 -32.00 -10.46
N VAL A 878 -0.82 -32.36 -11.75
CA VAL A 878 0.37 -32.19 -12.58
C VAL A 878 0.70 -30.71 -12.80
N ILE A 879 -0.29 -29.88 -13.16
CA ILE A 879 -0.06 -28.44 -13.35
C ILE A 879 0.38 -27.79 -12.03
N MET A 880 -0.21 -28.19 -10.91
CA MET A 880 0.22 -27.73 -9.59
C MET A 880 1.67 -28.11 -9.27
N ALA A 881 2.10 -29.32 -9.66
CA ALA A 881 3.50 -29.76 -9.53
C ALA A 881 4.44 -28.94 -10.43
N MET A 882 4.06 -28.69 -11.70
CA MET A 882 4.85 -27.88 -12.65
C MET A 882 5.10 -26.45 -12.15
N PHE A 883 4.14 -25.86 -11.43
CA PHE A 883 4.26 -24.52 -10.86
C PHE A 883 4.72 -24.53 -9.39
N GLY A 884 5.09 -25.67 -8.81
CA GLY A 884 5.61 -25.74 -7.44
C GLY A 884 4.59 -25.30 -6.37
N ILE A 885 3.31 -25.57 -6.60
CA ILE A 885 2.20 -25.22 -5.68
C ILE A 885 1.39 -26.47 -5.25
N LEU A 886 1.92 -27.68 -5.46
CA LEU A 886 1.20 -28.91 -5.10
C LEU A 886 0.95 -29.01 -3.58
N HIS A 887 1.84 -28.48 -2.75
CA HIS A 887 1.70 -28.47 -1.28
C HIS A 887 0.52 -27.61 -0.80
N THR A 888 0.06 -26.63 -1.58
CA THR A 888 -1.06 -25.75 -1.20
C THR A 888 -2.42 -26.28 -1.64
N LYS A 889 -2.50 -27.50 -2.17
CA LYS A 889 -3.72 -28.11 -2.73
C LYS A 889 -4.95 -28.00 -1.84
N ASN A 890 -4.81 -28.23 -0.54
CA ASN A 890 -5.91 -28.21 0.42
C ASN A 890 -6.01 -26.88 1.18
N THR A 891 -5.23 -25.86 0.81
CA THR A 891 -5.23 -24.54 1.45
C THR A 891 -6.18 -23.61 0.72
N GLN A 892 -6.89 -22.75 1.47
CA GLN A 892 -7.72 -21.70 0.89
C GLN A 892 -6.88 -20.68 0.13
N VAL A 893 -7.41 -20.17 -0.99
CA VAL A 893 -6.72 -19.14 -1.78
C VAL A 893 -6.59 -17.84 -0.97
N GLY A 894 -7.65 -17.47 -0.24
CA GLY A 894 -7.72 -16.24 0.55
C GLY A 894 -7.66 -14.96 -0.28
N ASP A 895 -7.74 -13.83 0.41
CA ASP A 895 -7.60 -12.48 -0.12
C ASP A 895 -6.97 -11.55 0.93
N ASP A 896 -7.26 -10.26 0.88
CA ASP A 896 -6.73 -9.28 1.83
C ASP A 896 -7.42 -9.33 3.21
N TYR A 897 -8.59 -9.99 3.32
CA TYR A 897 -9.38 -10.14 4.55
C TYR A 897 -9.40 -11.58 5.06
N VAL A 898 -9.42 -12.55 4.15
CA VAL A 898 -9.42 -13.98 4.43
C VAL A 898 -8.00 -14.51 4.30
N ARG A 899 -7.42 -14.99 5.40
CA ARG A 899 -6.10 -15.62 5.39
C ARG A 899 -6.07 -16.79 4.40
N GLY A 900 -5.04 -16.84 3.55
CA GLY A 900 -4.83 -17.92 2.59
C GLY A 900 -3.35 -18.11 2.24
N ILE A 901 -3.09 -18.50 1.01
CA ILE A 901 -1.74 -18.68 0.45
C ILE A 901 -1.00 -17.34 0.31
N SER A 902 0.33 -17.39 0.15
CA SER A 902 1.14 -16.18 -0.06
C SER A 902 0.81 -15.49 -1.39
N GLY A 903 1.13 -14.20 -1.52
CA GLY A 903 0.88 -13.43 -2.75
C GLY A 903 1.57 -14.03 -3.98
N GLY A 904 2.81 -14.51 -3.85
CA GLY A 904 3.53 -15.19 -4.93
C GLY A 904 2.90 -16.54 -5.30
N GLU A 905 2.44 -17.32 -4.32
CA GLU A 905 1.68 -18.55 -4.58
C GLU A 905 0.35 -18.26 -5.28
N ARG A 906 -0.37 -17.20 -4.87
CA ARG A 906 -1.62 -16.78 -5.52
C ARG A 906 -1.41 -16.38 -6.99
N LYS A 907 -0.28 -15.73 -7.30
CA LYS A 907 0.10 -15.45 -8.70
C LYS A 907 0.28 -16.74 -9.50
N ARG A 908 0.96 -17.73 -8.92
CA ARG A 908 1.13 -19.06 -9.53
C ARG A 908 -0.19 -19.81 -9.72
N VAL A 909 -1.17 -19.62 -8.83
CA VAL A 909 -2.53 -20.16 -9.03
C VAL A 909 -3.21 -19.52 -10.23
N THR A 910 -3.10 -18.21 -10.44
CA THR A 910 -3.63 -17.55 -11.65
C THR A 910 -2.98 -18.10 -12.92
N ILE A 911 -1.66 -18.27 -12.89
CA ILE A 911 -0.90 -18.82 -14.03
C ILE A 911 -1.34 -20.27 -14.31
N ALA A 912 -1.48 -21.09 -13.27
CA ALA A 912 -1.95 -22.46 -13.39
C ALA A 912 -3.39 -22.54 -13.93
N GLU A 913 -4.29 -21.65 -13.49
CA GLU A 913 -5.67 -21.57 -13.99
C GLU A 913 -5.72 -21.24 -15.48
N ALA A 914 -4.91 -20.28 -15.93
CA ALA A 914 -4.78 -19.91 -17.34
C ALA A 914 -4.16 -21.05 -18.18
N ALA A 915 -3.12 -21.72 -17.66
CA ALA A 915 -2.50 -22.87 -18.32
C ALA A 915 -3.47 -24.05 -18.49
N LEU A 916 -4.34 -24.29 -17.49
CA LEU A 916 -5.43 -25.28 -17.58
C LEU A 916 -6.50 -24.90 -18.60
N GLY A 917 -6.57 -23.62 -19.00
CA GLY A 917 -7.39 -23.14 -20.09
C GLY A 917 -7.01 -23.73 -21.46
N TYR A 918 -5.77 -24.22 -21.62
CA TYR A 918 -5.24 -24.79 -22.85
C TYR A 918 -5.47 -23.88 -24.08
N SER A 919 -5.18 -22.59 -23.90
CA SER A 919 -5.28 -21.58 -24.95
C SER A 919 -4.01 -21.61 -25.82
N PRO A 920 -4.12 -21.72 -27.16
CA PRO A 920 -2.98 -21.75 -28.06
C PRO A 920 -2.26 -20.40 -28.18
N LEU A 921 -2.96 -19.28 -27.97
CA LEU A 921 -2.36 -17.95 -27.88
C LEU A 921 -2.57 -17.38 -26.45
N GLN A 922 -1.49 -16.94 -25.82
CA GLN A 922 -1.51 -16.49 -24.42
C GLN A 922 -0.78 -15.16 -24.26
N CYS A 923 -1.46 -14.18 -23.67
CA CYS A 923 -0.92 -12.87 -23.36
C CYS A 923 -0.80 -12.69 -21.84
N TRP A 924 0.41 -12.42 -21.35
CA TRP A 924 0.75 -12.33 -19.94
C TRP A 924 1.19 -10.91 -19.60
N ASP A 925 0.36 -10.17 -18.88
CA ASP A 925 0.66 -8.78 -18.49
C ASP A 925 1.35 -8.73 -17.12
N ASN A 926 2.62 -8.33 -17.13
CA ASN A 926 3.46 -8.16 -15.95
C ASN A 926 3.38 -9.31 -14.92
N SER A 927 3.30 -10.56 -15.41
CA SER A 927 3.00 -11.72 -14.57
C SER A 927 4.17 -12.17 -13.68
N THR A 928 5.34 -11.55 -13.83
CA THR A 928 6.52 -11.74 -12.97
C THR A 928 6.52 -10.82 -11.75
N ARG A 929 5.69 -9.76 -11.72
CA ARG A 929 5.58 -8.86 -10.56
C ARG A 929 4.99 -9.60 -9.36
N GLY A 930 5.68 -9.52 -8.23
CA GLY A 930 5.29 -10.24 -7.01
C GLY A 930 5.86 -11.67 -6.92
N LEU A 931 6.65 -12.10 -7.91
CA LEU A 931 7.52 -13.27 -7.83
C LEU A 931 8.96 -12.83 -7.52
N ASP A 932 9.68 -13.65 -6.77
CA ASP A 932 11.14 -13.57 -6.68
C ASP A 932 11.80 -13.98 -8.00
N SER A 933 13.07 -13.59 -8.18
CA SER A 933 13.79 -13.77 -9.44
C SER A 933 13.90 -15.23 -9.88
N ALA A 934 14.05 -16.17 -8.94
CA ALA A 934 14.13 -17.60 -9.26
C ALA A 934 12.80 -18.12 -9.81
N ASN A 935 11.68 -17.80 -9.14
CA ASN A 935 10.35 -18.22 -9.60
C ASN A 935 9.92 -17.52 -10.89
N ALA A 936 10.34 -16.27 -11.13
CA ALA A 936 10.10 -15.59 -12.40
C ALA A 936 10.81 -16.27 -13.58
N ILE A 937 12.04 -16.74 -13.40
CA ILE A 937 12.76 -17.53 -14.41
C ILE A 937 12.06 -18.87 -14.64
N GLU A 938 11.63 -19.54 -13.57
CA GLU A 938 10.94 -20.82 -13.68
C GLU A 938 9.60 -20.70 -14.43
N PHE A 939 8.87 -19.60 -14.22
CA PHE A 939 7.69 -19.26 -15.00
C PHE A 939 8.00 -19.18 -16.51
N CYS A 940 9.03 -18.41 -16.90
CA CYS A 940 9.43 -18.33 -18.31
C CYS A 940 9.86 -19.70 -18.88
N ARG A 941 10.52 -20.55 -18.09
CA ARG A 941 10.88 -21.92 -18.49
C ARG A 941 9.66 -22.82 -18.71
N VAL A 942 8.62 -22.67 -17.89
CA VAL A 942 7.36 -23.40 -18.07
C VAL A 942 6.68 -22.94 -19.37
N LEU A 943 6.61 -21.65 -19.64
CA LEU A 943 6.09 -21.13 -20.91
C LEU A 943 6.90 -21.63 -22.11
N ARG A 944 8.23 -21.63 -22.02
CA ARG A 944 9.11 -22.21 -23.05
C ARG A 944 8.84 -23.70 -23.27
N THR A 945 8.61 -24.45 -22.19
CA THR A 945 8.25 -25.87 -22.28
C THR A 945 6.90 -26.06 -22.96
N GLN A 946 5.91 -25.22 -22.65
CA GLN A 946 4.60 -25.24 -23.32
C GLN A 946 4.70 -24.89 -24.80
N ALA A 947 5.50 -23.88 -25.15
CA ALA A 947 5.76 -23.49 -26.52
C ALA A 947 6.44 -24.61 -27.32
N ASP A 948 7.50 -25.24 -26.77
CA ASP A 948 8.22 -26.36 -27.40
C ASP A 948 7.38 -27.63 -27.58
N THR A 949 6.51 -27.94 -26.61
CA THR A 949 5.81 -29.23 -26.56
C THR A 949 4.41 -29.18 -27.12
N LEU A 950 3.71 -28.06 -26.93
CA LEU A 950 2.30 -27.89 -27.30
C LEU A 950 2.10 -26.90 -28.45
N GLY A 951 3.15 -26.20 -28.90
CA GLY A 951 3.04 -25.20 -29.97
C GLY A 951 2.27 -23.94 -29.54
N ILE A 952 2.26 -23.63 -28.24
CA ILE A 952 1.57 -22.45 -27.68
C ILE A 952 2.41 -21.20 -27.94
N ALA A 953 1.80 -20.19 -28.56
CA ALA A 953 2.41 -18.87 -28.72
C ALA A 953 2.16 -18.03 -27.46
N SER A 954 3.22 -17.45 -26.89
CA SER A 954 3.15 -16.68 -25.63
C SER A 954 3.72 -15.28 -25.77
N CYS A 955 2.92 -14.25 -25.53
CA CYS A 955 3.34 -12.86 -25.46
C CYS A 955 3.42 -12.42 -24.00
N VAL A 956 4.58 -12.00 -23.52
CA VAL A 956 4.80 -11.67 -22.09
C VAL A 956 5.34 -10.25 -21.97
N ALA A 957 4.63 -9.38 -21.26
CA ALA A 957 5.16 -8.08 -20.85
C ALA A 957 5.95 -8.23 -19.54
N ILE A 958 7.23 -7.84 -19.56
CA ILE A 958 8.11 -7.88 -18.40
C ILE A 958 8.79 -6.52 -18.24
N TYR A 959 8.60 -5.84 -17.11
CA TYR A 959 9.26 -4.55 -16.86
C TYR A 959 10.73 -4.69 -16.46
N GLN A 960 11.07 -5.76 -15.75
CA GLN A 960 12.41 -6.07 -15.27
C GLN A 960 12.67 -7.55 -15.52
N ALA A 961 13.44 -7.87 -16.56
CA ALA A 961 13.72 -9.24 -16.94
C ALA A 961 15.17 -9.59 -16.62
N PRO A 962 15.44 -10.61 -15.77
CA PRO A 962 16.80 -11.11 -15.66
C PRO A 962 17.26 -11.70 -17.00
N GLN A 963 18.56 -11.64 -17.30
CA GLN A 963 19.11 -12.12 -18.57
C GLN A 963 18.67 -13.55 -18.90
N THR A 964 18.75 -14.46 -17.91
CA THR A 964 18.33 -15.86 -18.07
C THR A 964 16.86 -16.02 -18.48
N ALA A 965 15.98 -15.08 -18.12
CA ALA A 965 14.60 -15.09 -18.56
C ALA A 965 14.47 -14.52 -19.98
N TYR A 966 15.21 -13.44 -20.30
CA TYR A 966 15.24 -12.83 -21.63
C TYR A 966 15.73 -13.82 -22.71
N ASP A 967 16.76 -14.61 -22.39
CA ASP A 967 17.35 -15.59 -23.31
C ASP A 967 16.39 -16.74 -23.69
N LEU A 968 15.24 -16.89 -23.02
CA LEU A 968 14.21 -17.88 -23.34
C LEU A 968 13.22 -17.41 -24.42
N PHE A 969 13.21 -16.11 -24.74
CA PHE A 969 12.30 -15.52 -25.72
C PHE A 969 12.91 -15.57 -27.13
N ASP A 970 12.05 -15.83 -28.11
CA ASP A 970 12.45 -15.88 -29.52
C ASP A 970 12.49 -14.47 -30.13
N LYS A 971 11.49 -13.65 -29.78
CA LYS A 971 11.30 -12.29 -30.31
C LYS A 971 11.12 -11.28 -29.20
N VAL A 972 11.44 -10.02 -29.49
CA VAL A 972 11.19 -8.87 -28.60
C VAL A 972 10.57 -7.73 -29.38
N ILE A 973 9.61 -7.06 -28.76
CA ILE A 973 9.06 -5.78 -29.21
C ILE A 973 9.33 -4.72 -28.15
N VAL A 974 9.79 -3.54 -28.59
CA VAL A 974 10.05 -2.40 -27.70
C VAL A 974 9.10 -1.26 -28.04
N LEU A 975 8.34 -0.82 -27.05
CA LEU A 975 7.34 0.25 -27.17
C LEU A 975 7.79 1.51 -26.43
N TYR A 976 7.62 2.65 -27.08
CA TYR A 976 7.89 3.97 -26.52
C TYR A 976 6.74 4.92 -26.83
N GLU A 977 5.99 5.34 -25.80
CA GLU A 977 4.82 6.26 -25.92
C GLU A 977 3.82 5.83 -27.02
N GLY A 978 3.43 4.56 -27.02
CA GLY A 978 2.48 4.02 -27.99
C GLY A 978 3.04 3.77 -29.38
N ARG A 979 4.35 3.93 -29.59
CA ARG A 979 5.04 3.68 -30.87
C ARG A 979 5.98 2.50 -30.76
N GLN A 980 6.10 1.76 -31.84
CA GLN A 980 7.09 0.69 -31.98
C GLN A 980 8.45 1.27 -32.37
N ILE A 981 9.47 0.93 -31.59
CA ILE A 981 10.86 1.38 -31.87
C ILE A 981 11.78 0.23 -32.30
N PHE A 982 11.37 -1.02 -32.03
CA PHE A 982 12.02 -2.23 -32.52
C PHE A 982 11.05 -3.42 -32.47
N PHE A 983 11.20 -4.35 -33.41
CA PHE A 983 10.64 -5.70 -33.36
C PHE A 983 11.55 -6.66 -34.09
N GLY A 984 11.79 -7.84 -33.53
CA GLY A 984 12.58 -8.86 -34.18
C GLY A 984 13.07 -9.91 -33.19
N LYS A 985 14.07 -10.68 -33.61
CA LYS A 985 14.70 -11.68 -32.75
C LYS A 985 15.45 -11.02 -31.58
N THR A 986 15.52 -11.75 -30.46
CA THR A 986 16.13 -11.25 -29.21
C THR A 986 17.63 -10.99 -29.32
N ASP A 987 18.33 -11.72 -30.19
CA ASP A 987 19.76 -11.60 -30.49
C ASP A 987 20.10 -10.38 -31.38
N GLU A 988 19.20 -10.00 -32.30
CA GLU A 988 19.38 -8.83 -33.17
C GLU A 988 19.09 -7.49 -32.46
N ALA A 989 18.32 -7.51 -31.37
CA ALA A 989 17.78 -6.31 -30.73
C ALA A 989 18.86 -5.36 -30.19
N GLN A 990 19.88 -5.91 -29.50
CA GLN A 990 20.97 -5.10 -28.96
C GLN A 990 21.78 -4.45 -30.09
N ALA A 991 22.16 -5.23 -31.09
CA ALA A 991 22.95 -4.78 -32.23
C ALA A 991 22.24 -3.66 -33.02
N TYR A 992 20.91 -3.71 -33.15
CA TYR A 992 20.14 -2.65 -33.79
C TYR A 992 20.34 -1.28 -33.12
N PHE A 993 20.19 -1.20 -31.80
CA PHE A 993 20.38 0.07 -31.08
C PHE A 993 21.86 0.49 -31.03
N GLU A 994 22.80 -0.46 -30.99
CA GLU A 994 24.22 -0.15 -31.09
C GLU A 994 24.59 0.46 -32.46
N ASN A 995 23.97 -0.04 -33.54
CA ASN A 995 24.15 0.49 -34.90
C ASN A 995 23.53 1.89 -35.09
N LEU A 996 22.48 2.22 -34.32
CA LEU A 996 21.95 3.59 -34.26
C LEU A 996 22.89 4.55 -33.55
N GLY A 997 23.90 4.05 -32.82
CA GLY A 997 24.89 4.85 -32.12
C GLY A 997 24.80 4.81 -30.60
N PHE A 998 23.98 3.93 -30.01
CA PHE A 998 23.93 3.71 -28.56
C PHE A 998 25.01 2.73 -28.09
N ILE A 999 25.34 2.77 -26.80
CA ILE A 999 26.29 1.85 -26.17
C ILE A 999 25.56 1.08 -25.08
N CYS A 1000 25.61 -0.25 -25.13
CA CYS A 1000 25.16 -1.11 -24.04
C CYS A 1000 26.24 -1.19 -22.94
N PRO A 1001 25.97 -0.78 -21.69
CA PRO A 1001 26.92 -0.91 -20.59
C PRO A 1001 27.24 -2.38 -20.25
N GLU A 1002 28.49 -2.70 -19.93
CA GLU A 1002 28.98 -4.09 -19.72
C GLU A 1002 28.25 -4.90 -18.62
N GLN A 1003 27.57 -4.24 -17.68
CA GLN A 1003 26.91 -4.89 -16.53
C GLN A 1003 25.38 -4.75 -16.53
N GLN A 1004 24.80 -4.31 -17.65
CA GLN A 1004 23.36 -4.19 -17.82
C GLN A 1004 22.83 -5.40 -18.59
N THR A 1005 21.64 -5.89 -18.24
CA THR A 1005 21.00 -6.95 -19.03
C THR A 1005 20.52 -6.40 -20.37
N THR A 1006 20.39 -7.25 -21.38
CA THR A 1006 19.88 -6.83 -22.70
C THR A 1006 18.48 -6.22 -22.56
N ALA A 1007 17.59 -6.84 -21.77
CA ALA A 1007 16.23 -6.32 -21.55
C ALA A 1007 16.21 -4.94 -20.88
N ASP A 1008 17.09 -4.70 -19.90
CA ASP A 1008 17.22 -3.39 -19.26
C ASP A 1008 17.78 -2.35 -20.25
N PHE A 1009 18.73 -2.74 -21.10
CA PHE A 1009 19.27 -1.87 -22.15
C PHE A 1009 18.20 -1.51 -23.20
N LEU A 1010 17.39 -2.47 -23.64
CA LEU A 1010 16.29 -2.19 -24.57
C LEU A 1010 15.25 -1.25 -23.94
N THR A 1011 14.95 -1.44 -22.65
CA THR A 1011 14.00 -0.57 -21.94
C THR A 1011 14.60 0.82 -21.70
N SER A 1012 15.90 0.93 -21.46
CA SER A 1012 16.59 2.22 -21.30
C SER A 1012 16.53 3.09 -22.57
N MET A 1013 16.36 2.48 -23.75
CA MET A 1013 16.13 3.23 -24.99
C MET A 1013 14.84 4.05 -24.96
N THR A 1014 13.88 3.71 -24.09
CA THR A 1014 12.64 4.49 -23.91
C THR A 1014 12.82 5.65 -22.95
N ASN A 1015 13.84 5.63 -22.10
CA ASN A 1015 14.11 6.69 -21.15
C ASN A 1015 15.31 7.51 -21.65
N PRO A 1016 15.13 8.76 -22.11
CA PRO A 1016 16.25 9.59 -22.58
C PRO A 1016 17.35 9.75 -21.55
N ALA A 1017 16.97 9.57 -20.28
CA ALA A 1017 17.84 9.48 -19.15
C ALA A 1017 18.95 8.47 -19.30
N GLU A 1018 18.59 7.24 -19.67
CA GLU A 1018 19.38 6.02 -19.53
C GLU A 1018 20.22 5.65 -20.74
N ARG A 1019 20.22 6.52 -21.76
CA ARG A 1019 20.90 6.28 -23.03
C ARG A 1019 22.36 6.75 -22.95
N VAL A 1020 23.28 5.88 -23.34
CA VAL A 1020 24.69 6.23 -23.52
C VAL A 1020 24.97 6.28 -25.03
N ILE A 1021 25.46 7.42 -25.52
CA ILE A 1021 25.71 7.66 -26.96
C ILE A 1021 27.20 7.50 -27.28
N ARG A 1022 27.52 6.85 -28.39
CA ARG A 1022 28.88 6.73 -28.91
C ARG A 1022 29.41 8.08 -29.41
N GLN A 1023 30.64 8.41 -29.07
CA GLN A 1023 31.29 9.65 -29.50
C GLN A 1023 31.26 9.77 -31.04
N GLY A 1024 30.70 10.88 -31.55
CA GLY A 1024 30.56 11.14 -32.99
C GLY A 1024 29.29 10.59 -33.65
N ALA A 1025 28.44 9.85 -32.93
CA ALA A 1025 27.15 9.38 -33.44
C ALA A 1025 26.02 10.38 -33.18
N ASN A 1026 25.03 10.45 -34.08
CA ASN A 1026 23.84 11.30 -33.93
C ASN A 1026 22.56 10.43 -33.90
N PRO A 1027 22.30 9.72 -32.79
CA PRO A 1027 21.16 8.80 -32.67
C PRO A 1027 19.81 9.54 -32.47
N PRO A 1028 18.67 8.85 -32.70
CA PRO A 1028 17.34 9.41 -32.45
C PRO A 1028 17.11 9.77 -30.97
N ARG A 1029 16.43 10.89 -30.69
CA ARG A 1029 16.21 11.42 -29.33
C ARG A 1029 14.75 11.33 -28.88
N THR A 1030 13.81 11.63 -29.76
CA THR A 1030 12.36 11.64 -29.45
C THR A 1030 11.68 10.33 -29.84
N SER A 1031 10.54 10.00 -29.22
CA SER A 1031 9.76 8.80 -29.57
C SER A 1031 9.38 8.76 -31.06
N ASP A 1032 9.09 9.91 -31.66
CA ASP A 1032 8.84 10.07 -33.09
C ASP A 1032 10.10 9.85 -33.96
N GLU A 1033 11.28 10.25 -33.50
CA GLU A 1033 12.54 9.96 -34.20
C GLU A 1033 12.91 8.49 -34.16
N PHE A 1034 12.76 7.83 -33.02
CA PHE A 1034 12.95 6.38 -32.91
C PHE A 1034 11.99 5.62 -33.83
N ALA A 1035 10.72 6.03 -33.85
CA ALA A 1035 9.74 5.45 -34.75
C ALA A 1035 10.12 5.68 -36.22
N ARG A 1036 10.61 6.87 -36.60
CA ARG A 1036 11.11 7.14 -37.96
C ARG A 1036 12.33 6.31 -38.32
N ALA A 1037 13.29 6.18 -37.41
CA ALA A 1037 14.47 5.33 -37.60
C ALA A 1037 14.07 3.86 -37.79
N TRP A 1038 13.13 3.36 -36.97
CA TRP A 1038 12.54 2.04 -37.13
C TRP A 1038 11.85 1.88 -38.50
N GLN A 1039 11.05 2.87 -38.90
CA GLN A 1039 10.34 2.89 -40.19
C GLN A 1039 11.27 2.80 -41.40
N GLN A 1040 12.47 3.40 -41.31
CA GLN A 1040 13.49 3.40 -42.36
C GLN A 1040 14.47 2.22 -42.27
N SER A 1041 14.39 1.40 -41.22
CA SER A 1041 15.33 0.32 -40.98
C SER A 1041 15.13 -0.88 -41.90
N GLN A 1042 16.22 -1.58 -42.22
CA GLN A 1042 16.15 -2.86 -42.95
C GLN A 1042 15.40 -3.93 -42.14
N HIS A 1043 15.46 -3.89 -40.80
CA HIS A 1043 14.73 -4.81 -39.92
C HIS A 1043 13.22 -4.69 -40.11
N ARG A 1044 12.69 -3.47 -40.22
CA ARG A 1044 11.26 -3.29 -40.47
C ARG A 1044 10.86 -3.75 -41.87
N SER A 1045 11.67 -3.46 -42.90
CA SER A 1045 11.38 -3.97 -44.26
C SER A 1045 11.26 -5.49 -44.26
N ARG A 1046 12.22 -6.19 -43.63
CA ARG A 1046 12.17 -7.64 -43.44
C ARG A 1046 10.90 -8.08 -42.69
N LEU A 1047 10.54 -7.38 -41.62
CA LEU A 1047 9.32 -7.69 -40.86
C LEU A 1047 8.05 -7.57 -41.72
N ILE A 1048 7.94 -6.56 -42.58
CA ILE A 1048 6.79 -6.42 -43.47
C ILE A 1048 6.74 -7.58 -44.48
N ASP A 1049 7.88 -7.96 -45.05
CA ASP A 1049 7.98 -9.12 -45.95
C ASP A 1049 7.60 -10.42 -45.22
N GLU A 1050 8.03 -10.61 -43.97
CA GLU A 1050 7.66 -11.74 -43.12
C GLU A 1050 6.16 -11.76 -42.78
N ILE A 1051 5.57 -10.60 -42.49
CA ILE A 1051 4.12 -10.48 -42.24
C ILE A 1051 3.33 -10.81 -43.50
N ASP A 1052 3.75 -10.28 -44.66
CA ASP A 1052 3.07 -10.51 -45.93
C ASP A 1052 3.19 -11.99 -46.33
N TYR A 1053 4.36 -12.61 -46.14
CA TYR A 1053 4.55 -14.05 -46.28
C TYR A 1053 3.66 -14.86 -45.34
N TYR A 1054 3.56 -14.48 -44.05
CA TYR A 1054 2.67 -15.13 -43.09
C TYR A 1054 1.20 -15.02 -43.52
N MET A 1055 0.78 -13.88 -44.07
CA MET A 1055 -0.58 -13.70 -44.59
C MET A 1055 -0.86 -14.54 -45.84
N GLU A 1056 0.13 -14.72 -46.72
CA GLU A 1056 0.03 -15.60 -47.89
C GLU A 1056 -0.03 -17.09 -47.50
N GLN A 1057 0.77 -17.50 -46.52
CA GLN A 1057 0.76 -18.88 -46.00
C GLN A 1057 -0.53 -19.23 -45.27
N HIS A 1058 -1.07 -18.26 -44.52
CA HIS A 1058 -2.28 -18.43 -43.72
C HIS A 1058 -3.40 -17.50 -44.22
N PRO A 1059 -3.94 -17.75 -45.42
CA PRO A 1059 -5.01 -16.94 -45.97
C PRO A 1059 -6.27 -17.08 -45.10
N PHE A 1060 -7.03 -16.00 -44.99
CA PHE A 1060 -8.30 -16.03 -44.27
C PHE A 1060 -9.23 -17.10 -44.84
N ASP A 1061 -9.88 -17.84 -43.94
CA ASP A 1061 -10.81 -18.92 -44.31
C ASP A 1061 -10.14 -20.06 -45.12
N GLY A 1062 -8.82 -20.21 -44.98
CA GLY A 1062 -8.01 -21.26 -45.59
C GLY A 1062 -8.01 -22.61 -44.83
N PRO A 1063 -7.09 -23.53 -45.18
CA PRO A 1063 -7.05 -24.88 -44.60
C PRO A 1063 -6.73 -24.90 -43.11
N ASP A 1064 -6.01 -23.91 -42.59
CA ASP A 1064 -5.65 -23.86 -41.17
C ASP A 1064 -6.85 -23.52 -40.28
N LEU A 1065 -7.79 -22.69 -40.76
CA LEU A 1065 -9.08 -22.49 -40.08
C LEU A 1065 -9.86 -23.80 -39.97
N LEU A 1066 -9.88 -24.62 -41.03
CA LEU A 1066 -10.57 -25.90 -41.03
C LEU A 1066 -9.94 -26.85 -40.00
N LYS A 1067 -8.62 -27.03 -40.03
CA LYS A 1067 -7.90 -27.83 -39.02
C LYS A 1067 -8.15 -27.34 -37.59
N PHE A 1068 -8.14 -26.03 -37.38
CA PHE A 1068 -8.42 -25.43 -36.09
C PHE A 1068 -9.85 -25.73 -35.63
N SER A 1069 -10.84 -25.58 -36.52
CA SER A 1069 -12.24 -25.83 -36.23
C SER A 1069 -12.54 -27.31 -35.95
N GLU A 1070 -11.91 -28.23 -36.68
CA GLU A 1070 -12.02 -29.68 -36.46
C GLU A 1070 -11.42 -30.07 -35.11
N SER A 1071 -10.20 -29.60 -34.81
CA SER A 1071 -9.55 -29.83 -33.52
C SER A 1071 -10.38 -29.27 -32.35
N ARG A 1072 -10.99 -28.08 -32.52
CA ARG A 1072 -11.92 -27.51 -31.53
C ARG A 1072 -13.20 -28.33 -31.38
N ARG A 1073 -13.75 -28.86 -32.48
CA ARG A 1073 -14.97 -29.66 -32.46
C ARG A 1073 -14.78 -30.97 -31.67
N LEU A 1074 -13.60 -31.57 -31.73
CA LEU A 1074 -13.25 -32.76 -30.95
C LEU A 1074 -13.29 -32.52 -29.43
N ASP A 1075 -12.97 -31.30 -28.99
CA ASP A 1075 -12.99 -30.92 -27.58
C ASP A 1075 -14.37 -30.50 -27.06
N GLN A 1076 -15.33 -30.25 -27.96
CA GLN A 1076 -16.70 -29.85 -27.59
C GLN A 1076 -17.59 -31.06 -27.29
N ALA A 1077 -18.50 -30.90 -26.33
CA ALA A 1077 -19.54 -31.88 -26.08
C ALA A 1077 -20.46 -32.03 -27.32
N ALA A 1078 -20.92 -33.25 -27.61
CA ALA A 1078 -21.79 -33.53 -28.77
C ALA A 1078 -23.07 -32.65 -28.81
N ALA A 1079 -23.61 -32.32 -27.64
CA ALA A 1079 -24.79 -31.46 -27.50
C ALA A 1079 -24.49 -29.95 -27.61
N GLN A 1080 -23.24 -29.53 -27.82
CA GLN A 1080 -22.88 -28.13 -28.05
C GLN A 1080 -23.00 -27.74 -29.53
N ARG A 1081 -23.41 -26.49 -29.73
CA ARG A 1081 -23.46 -25.84 -31.04
C ARG A 1081 -22.03 -25.66 -31.56
N ASP A 1082 -21.81 -25.89 -32.85
CA ASP A 1082 -20.46 -25.84 -33.44
C ASP A 1082 -19.76 -24.48 -33.25
N ARG A 1083 -20.52 -23.37 -33.37
CA ARG A 1083 -20.03 -22.00 -33.16
C ARG A 1083 -19.92 -21.59 -31.68
N SER A 1084 -20.20 -22.49 -30.74
CA SER A 1084 -20.12 -22.19 -29.30
C SER A 1084 -18.66 -22.12 -28.85
N PRO A 1085 -18.24 -21.10 -28.09
CA PRO A 1085 -16.87 -21.06 -27.58
C PRO A 1085 -16.62 -22.05 -26.43
N PHE A 1086 -17.67 -22.65 -25.85
CA PHE A 1086 -17.56 -23.50 -24.67
C PHE A 1086 -17.40 -24.98 -25.03
N ASN A 1087 -16.55 -25.70 -24.29
CA ASN A 1087 -16.38 -27.14 -24.45
C ASN A 1087 -17.56 -27.92 -23.84
N LEU A 1088 -17.98 -27.56 -22.63
CA LEU A 1088 -19.06 -28.25 -21.91
C LEU A 1088 -20.45 -27.87 -22.41
N SER A 1089 -21.41 -28.80 -22.32
CA SER A 1089 -22.83 -28.49 -22.53
C SER A 1089 -23.38 -27.54 -21.46
N TYR A 1090 -24.43 -26.78 -21.76
CA TYR A 1090 -24.99 -25.82 -20.80
C TYR A 1090 -25.39 -26.46 -19.46
N LEU A 1091 -25.99 -27.66 -19.48
CA LEU A 1091 -26.32 -28.40 -18.26
C LEU A 1091 -25.06 -28.81 -17.48
N GLN A 1092 -23.99 -29.23 -18.16
CA GLN A 1092 -22.73 -29.54 -17.50
C GLN A 1092 -22.07 -28.30 -16.89
N GLN A 1093 -22.13 -27.15 -17.57
CA GLN A 1093 -21.67 -25.85 -17.05
C GLN A 1093 -22.46 -25.47 -15.79
N TYR A 1094 -23.78 -25.63 -15.83
CA TYR A 1094 -24.65 -25.39 -14.69
C TYR A 1094 -24.31 -26.30 -13.50
N THR A 1095 -24.16 -27.62 -13.73
CA THR A 1095 -23.87 -28.58 -12.66
C THR A 1095 -22.52 -28.32 -11.99
N ILE A 1096 -21.49 -27.93 -12.76
CA ILE A 1096 -20.18 -27.62 -12.16
C ILE A 1096 -20.19 -26.31 -11.38
N ASN A 1097 -20.90 -25.29 -11.87
CA ASN A 1097 -21.08 -24.03 -11.14
C ASN A 1097 -21.87 -24.25 -9.85
N LEU A 1098 -22.91 -25.09 -9.90
CA LEU A 1098 -23.68 -25.48 -8.71
C LEU A 1098 -22.80 -26.22 -7.69
N TRP A 1099 -21.99 -27.18 -8.13
CA TRP A 1099 -21.02 -27.87 -7.27
C TRP A 1099 -20.05 -26.87 -6.60
N ARG A 1100 -19.52 -25.91 -7.37
CA ARG A 1100 -18.64 -24.86 -6.84
C ARG A 1100 -19.39 -23.98 -5.83
N GLY A 1101 -20.61 -23.57 -6.13
CA GLY A 1101 -21.45 -22.76 -5.24
C GLY A 1101 -21.71 -23.44 -3.90
N PHE A 1102 -21.98 -24.75 -3.89
CA PHE A 1102 -22.08 -25.53 -2.65
C PHE A 1102 -20.75 -25.64 -1.92
N THR A 1103 -19.64 -25.83 -2.65
CA THR A 1103 -18.30 -25.89 -2.05
C THR A 1103 -17.93 -24.57 -1.37
N MET A 1104 -18.26 -23.43 -1.99
CA MET A 1104 -18.09 -22.10 -1.39
C MET A 1104 -18.96 -21.92 -0.15
N LEU A 1105 -20.21 -22.37 -0.19
CA LEU A 1105 -21.12 -22.30 0.96
C LEU A 1105 -20.62 -23.11 2.16
N ILE A 1106 -20.03 -24.28 1.90
CA ILE A 1106 -19.39 -25.10 2.94
C ILE A 1106 -18.14 -24.41 3.48
N GLY A 1107 -17.37 -23.73 2.61
CA GLY A 1107 -16.16 -23.01 2.99
C GLY A 1107 -16.41 -21.76 3.85
N ASP A 1108 -17.54 -21.08 3.65
CA ASP A 1108 -18.00 -19.98 4.51
C ASP A 1108 -19.52 -20.00 4.68
N PRO A 1109 -20.03 -20.64 5.75
CA PRO A 1109 -21.45 -20.67 6.04
C PRO A 1109 -21.93 -19.42 6.81
N SER A 1110 -21.04 -18.47 7.17
CA SER A 1110 -21.34 -17.40 8.13
C SER A 1110 -22.56 -16.57 7.75
N ILE A 1111 -22.60 -16.00 6.54
CA ILE A 1111 -23.71 -15.17 6.05
C ILE A 1111 -25.02 -15.97 6.02
N THR A 1112 -24.96 -17.22 5.56
CA THR A 1112 -26.13 -18.10 5.48
C THR A 1112 -26.67 -18.44 6.86
N LEU A 1113 -25.79 -18.75 7.80
CA LEU A 1113 -26.14 -19.06 9.18
C LEU A 1113 -26.72 -17.83 9.88
N THR A 1114 -26.13 -16.65 9.70
CA THR A 1114 -26.65 -15.39 10.22
C THR A 1114 -28.04 -15.11 9.66
N MET A 1115 -28.27 -15.27 8.35
CA MET A 1115 -29.60 -15.10 7.76
C MET A 1115 -30.62 -16.08 8.35
N LEU A 1116 -30.25 -17.36 8.51
CA LEU A 1116 -31.15 -18.37 9.08
C LEU A 1116 -31.50 -18.07 10.54
N ILE A 1117 -30.51 -17.66 11.34
CA ILE A 1117 -30.70 -17.28 12.74
C ILE A 1117 -31.53 -15.99 12.85
N SER A 1118 -31.22 -14.96 12.07
CA SER A 1118 -31.96 -13.70 12.04
C SER A 1118 -33.42 -13.93 11.63
N ASN A 1119 -33.68 -14.71 10.57
CA ASN A 1119 -35.03 -15.05 10.14
C ASN A 1119 -35.81 -15.82 11.22
N LEU A 1120 -35.14 -16.70 11.98
CA LEU A 1120 -35.74 -17.40 13.12
C LEU A 1120 -36.15 -16.42 14.22
N PHE A 1121 -35.25 -15.51 14.62
CA PHE A 1121 -35.55 -14.51 15.64
C PHE A 1121 -36.62 -13.51 15.20
N GLU A 1122 -36.58 -13.04 13.96
CA GLU A 1122 -37.63 -12.18 13.38
C GLU A 1122 -38.98 -12.88 13.37
N GLY A 1123 -39.02 -14.15 12.96
CA GLY A 1123 -40.22 -14.98 13.02
C GLY A 1123 -40.79 -15.10 14.44
N LEU A 1124 -39.93 -15.34 15.44
CA LEU A 1124 -40.34 -15.41 16.85
C LEU A 1124 -40.85 -14.06 17.37
N ILE A 1125 -40.19 -12.95 17.03
CA ILE A 1125 -40.60 -11.60 17.42
C ILE A 1125 -41.97 -11.26 16.84
N ILE A 1126 -42.17 -11.48 15.54
CA ILE A 1126 -43.45 -11.23 14.86
C ILE A 1126 -44.54 -12.11 15.47
N SER A 1127 -44.26 -13.40 15.67
CA SER A 1127 -45.22 -14.34 16.26
C SER A 1127 -45.60 -13.95 17.68
N SER A 1128 -44.67 -13.40 18.47
CA SER A 1128 -44.97 -12.92 19.83
C SER A 1128 -45.91 -11.70 19.85
N ILE A 1129 -45.76 -10.77 18.90
CA ILE A 1129 -46.60 -9.56 18.78
C ILE A 1129 -48.02 -9.92 18.35
N PHE A 1130 -48.16 -10.92 17.48
CA PHE A 1130 -49.43 -11.36 16.89
C PHE A 1130 -49.92 -12.70 17.44
N TYR A 1131 -49.52 -13.06 18.66
CA TYR A 1131 -49.82 -14.35 19.29
C TYR A 1131 -51.33 -14.59 19.46
N ASN A 1132 -51.81 -15.78 19.08
CA ASN A 1132 -53.16 -16.29 19.34
C ASN A 1132 -54.30 -15.27 19.07
N LEU A 1133 -54.38 -14.73 17.86
CA LEU A 1133 -55.38 -13.73 17.47
C LEU A 1133 -56.82 -14.31 17.44
N PRO A 1134 -57.80 -13.70 18.14
CA PRO A 1134 -59.17 -14.22 18.20
C PRO A 1134 -59.88 -14.20 16.83
N PHE A 1135 -60.77 -15.16 16.57
CA PHE A 1135 -61.55 -15.28 15.32
C PHE A 1135 -62.71 -14.27 15.20
N ASN A 1136 -62.48 -13.01 15.57
CA ASN A 1136 -63.49 -11.94 15.59
C ASN A 1136 -63.04 -10.75 14.71
N THR A 1137 -63.99 -9.89 14.30
CA THR A 1137 -63.74 -8.73 13.42
C THR A 1137 -62.71 -7.74 13.97
N THR A 1138 -62.52 -7.68 15.29
CA THR A 1138 -61.51 -6.83 15.95
C THR A 1138 -60.06 -7.21 15.60
N SER A 1139 -59.82 -8.46 15.16
CA SER A 1139 -58.49 -8.95 14.78
C SER A 1139 -58.11 -8.66 13.32
N PHE A 1140 -59.06 -8.19 12.49
CA PHE A 1140 -58.87 -8.02 11.05
C PHE A 1140 -57.66 -7.15 10.70
N PHE A 1141 -57.53 -5.97 11.33
CA PHE A 1141 -56.42 -5.06 11.10
C PHE A 1141 -55.06 -5.66 11.50
N ARG A 1142 -55.00 -6.40 12.62
CA ARG A 1142 -53.78 -7.07 13.08
C ARG A 1142 -53.33 -8.18 12.13
N ARG A 1143 -54.27 -8.95 11.57
CA ARG A 1143 -53.98 -9.97 10.55
C ARG A 1143 -53.44 -9.37 9.25
N THR A 1144 -54.00 -8.24 8.81
CA THR A 1144 -53.50 -7.50 7.64
C THR A 1144 -52.09 -6.97 7.85
N ILE A 1145 -51.79 -6.43 9.05
CA ILE A 1145 -50.45 -5.98 9.40
C ILE A 1145 -49.45 -7.15 9.46
N LEU A 1146 -49.84 -8.30 10.04
CA LEU A 1146 -49.01 -9.50 10.06
C LEU A 1146 -48.63 -9.93 8.64
N LEU A 1147 -49.61 -10.04 7.73
CA LEU A 1147 -49.35 -10.38 6.32
C LEU A 1147 -48.44 -9.35 5.63
N PHE A 1148 -48.64 -8.06 5.92
CA PHE A 1148 -47.79 -7.00 5.40
C PHE A 1148 -46.33 -7.17 5.86
N PHE A 1149 -46.09 -7.40 7.15
CA PHE A 1149 -44.73 -7.61 7.68
C PHE A 1149 -44.07 -8.89 7.14
N ILE A 1150 -44.82 -9.98 6.99
CA ILE A 1150 -44.31 -11.21 6.37
C ILE A 1150 -43.80 -10.93 4.96
N VAL A 1151 -44.55 -10.18 4.15
CA VAL A 1151 -44.12 -9.82 2.79
C VAL A 1151 -42.93 -8.85 2.82
N LEU A 1152 -42.98 -7.83 3.68
CA LEU A 1152 -41.97 -6.78 3.74
C LEU A 1152 -40.60 -7.31 4.19
N ILE A 1153 -40.56 -8.15 5.22
CA ILE A 1153 -39.31 -8.67 5.78
C ILE A 1153 -38.63 -9.62 4.80
N ASN A 1154 -39.38 -10.51 4.15
CA ASN A 1154 -38.85 -11.37 3.09
C ASN A 1154 -38.31 -10.55 1.90
N ALA A 1155 -38.95 -9.43 1.56
CA ALA A 1155 -38.46 -8.52 0.52
C ALA A 1155 -37.13 -7.85 0.91
N PHE A 1156 -36.98 -7.41 2.16
CA PHE A 1156 -35.73 -6.81 2.64
C PHE A 1156 -34.59 -7.82 2.79
N GLY A 1157 -34.87 -9.06 3.19
CA GLY A 1157 -33.86 -10.13 3.28
C GLY A 1157 -33.11 -10.38 1.96
N SER A 1158 -33.79 -10.17 0.82
CA SER A 1158 -33.20 -10.33 -0.52
C SER A 1158 -32.11 -9.30 -0.86
N ILE A 1159 -32.05 -8.16 -0.16
CA ILE A 1159 -31.06 -7.10 -0.44
C ILE A 1159 -29.64 -7.54 -0.05
N LEU A 1160 -29.49 -8.32 1.02
CA LEU A 1160 -28.18 -8.79 1.49
C LEU A 1160 -27.51 -9.74 0.48
N GLU A 1161 -28.30 -10.50 -0.29
CA GLU A 1161 -27.79 -11.41 -1.32
C GLU A 1161 -27.11 -10.64 -2.47
N ILE A 1162 -27.59 -9.44 -2.79
CA ILE A 1162 -27.03 -8.59 -3.86
C ILE A 1162 -25.56 -8.27 -3.60
N MET A 1163 -25.18 -7.99 -2.35
CA MET A 1163 -23.79 -7.70 -1.98
C MET A 1163 -22.86 -8.88 -2.29
N THR A 1164 -23.33 -10.12 -2.04
CA THR A 1164 -22.56 -11.33 -2.34
C THR A 1164 -22.34 -11.53 -3.84
N LEU A 1165 -23.33 -11.19 -4.68
CA LEU A 1165 -23.20 -11.25 -6.14
C LEU A 1165 -22.17 -10.24 -6.68
N TYR A 1166 -22.13 -9.03 -6.11
CA TYR A 1166 -21.15 -8.01 -6.49
C TYR A 1166 -19.70 -8.45 -6.19
N ALA A 1167 -19.47 -9.15 -5.08
CA ALA A 1167 -18.15 -9.68 -4.73
C ALA A 1167 -17.63 -10.71 -5.75
N LYS A 1168 -18.51 -11.55 -6.32
CA LYS A 1168 -18.14 -12.57 -7.32
C LYS A 1168 -17.81 -12.00 -8.71
N ARG A 1169 -18.29 -10.80 -9.03
CA ARG A 1169 -18.29 -10.23 -10.39
C ARG A 1169 -16.93 -10.30 -11.10
N LYS A 1170 -15.85 -9.87 -10.44
CA LYS A 1170 -14.51 -9.83 -11.04
C LYS A 1170 -14.01 -11.21 -11.46
N VAL A 1171 -14.32 -12.24 -10.65
CA VAL A 1171 -13.93 -13.63 -10.93
C VAL A 1171 -14.75 -14.19 -12.09
N VAL A 1172 -16.06 -13.93 -12.12
CA VAL A 1172 -16.95 -14.34 -13.22
C VAL A 1172 -16.57 -13.68 -14.54
N GLU A 1173 -16.26 -12.37 -14.54
CA GLU A 1173 -15.79 -11.65 -15.74
C GLU A 1173 -14.46 -12.22 -16.26
N LYS A 1174 -13.52 -12.57 -15.38
CA LYS A 1174 -12.28 -13.26 -15.76
C LYS A 1174 -12.55 -14.63 -16.41
N GLN A 1175 -13.33 -15.49 -15.75
CA GLN A 1175 -13.59 -16.85 -16.24
C GLN A 1175 -14.48 -16.88 -17.51
N SER A 1176 -15.33 -15.87 -17.68
CA SER A 1176 -16.09 -15.64 -18.93
C SER A 1176 -15.17 -15.33 -20.11
N ARG A 1177 -14.10 -14.53 -19.89
CA ARG A 1177 -13.07 -14.25 -20.92
C ARG A 1177 -12.28 -15.49 -21.29
N TYR A 1178 -11.96 -16.35 -20.33
CA TYR A 1178 -11.38 -17.68 -20.58
C TYR A 1178 -12.35 -18.69 -21.20
N ALA A 1179 -13.61 -18.30 -21.44
CA ALA A 1179 -14.68 -19.15 -21.95
C ALA A 1179 -14.85 -20.47 -21.17
N PHE A 1180 -14.75 -20.41 -19.84
CA PHE A 1180 -14.99 -21.58 -18.99
C PHE A 1180 -16.48 -21.96 -18.94
N TYR A 1181 -17.36 -20.98 -18.80
CA TYR A 1181 -18.81 -21.17 -18.75
C TYR A 1181 -19.55 -19.89 -19.14
N HIS A 1182 -20.85 -20.01 -19.45
CA HIS A 1182 -21.70 -18.87 -19.71
C HIS A 1182 -22.07 -18.16 -18.39
N PRO A 1183 -21.97 -16.82 -18.28
CA PRO A 1183 -22.34 -16.10 -17.06
C PRO A 1183 -23.77 -16.41 -16.55
N SER A 1184 -24.70 -16.71 -17.45
CA SER A 1184 -26.05 -17.14 -17.05
C SER A 1184 -26.08 -18.49 -16.32
N ALA A 1185 -25.16 -19.41 -16.62
CA ALA A 1185 -25.09 -20.70 -15.94
C ALA A 1185 -24.67 -20.52 -14.48
N GLU A 1186 -23.79 -19.55 -14.19
CA GLU A 1186 -23.47 -19.13 -12.82
C GLU A 1186 -24.70 -18.52 -12.14
N ALA A 1187 -25.36 -17.56 -12.78
CA ALA A 1187 -26.54 -16.90 -12.22
C ALA A 1187 -27.66 -17.89 -11.87
N LEU A 1188 -27.96 -18.85 -12.77
CA LEU A 1188 -28.95 -19.91 -12.50
C LEU A 1188 -28.50 -20.86 -11.39
N SER A 1189 -27.20 -21.15 -11.29
CA SER A 1189 -26.68 -22.02 -10.22
C SER A 1189 -26.78 -21.34 -8.84
N ASP A 1190 -26.58 -20.03 -8.79
CA ASP A 1190 -26.78 -19.23 -7.59
C ASP A 1190 -28.26 -19.16 -7.19
N ASP A 1191 -29.18 -18.99 -8.15
CA ASP A 1191 -30.62 -18.99 -7.91
C ASP A 1191 -31.15 -20.35 -7.41
N ASN A 1192 -30.67 -21.46 -7.96
CA ASN A 1192 -31.09 -22.76 -7.44
C ASN A 1192 -30.49 -23.01 -6.04
N ARG A 1193 -29.27 -22.54 -5.76
CA ARG A 1193 -28.67 -22.60 -4.42
C ARG A 1193 -29.52 -21.86 -3.40
N SER A 1194 -29.96 -20.64 -3.69
CA SER A 1194 -30.86 -19.88 -2.80
C SER A 1194 -32.22 -20.55 -2.67
N SER A 1195 -32.74 -21.18 -3.73
CA SER A 1195 -34.02 -21.92 -3.68
C SER A 1195 -33.95 -23.20 -2.82
N VAL A 1196 -32.82 -23.93 -2.83
CA VAL A 1196 -32.61 -25.12 -1.99
C VAL A 1196 -32.47 -24.72 -0.52
N GLN A 1197 -31.83 -23.57 -0.26
CA GLN A 1197 -31.72 -22.98 1.07
C GLN A 1197 -33.10 -22.57 1.63
N ASN A 1198 -33.99 -22.06 0.76
CA ASN A 1198 -35.38 -21.73 1.13
C ASN A 1198 -36.30 -22.95 1.29
N ARG A 1199 -36.03 -24.08 0.61
CA ARG A 1199 -36.83 -25.31 0.69
C ARG A 1199 -36.67 -26.11 1.98
N GLN A 1200 -35.73 -25.76 2.86
CA GLN A 1200 -35.65 -26.35 4.20
C GLN A 1200 -36.77 -25.88 5.15
N LEU A 1201 -37.62 -24.95 4.72
CA LEU A 1201 -38.93 -24.72 5.33
C LEU A 1201 -39.94 -25.72 4.75
N ASP A 1202 -40.02 -26.90 5.37
CA ASP A 1202 -41.00 -27.94 5.07
C ASP A 1202 -42.44 -27.36 5.16
N PRO A 1203 -43.33 -27.54 4.16
CA PRO A 1203 -44.72 -27.07 4.22
C PRO A 1203 -45.49 -27.59 5.43
N SER A 1204 -45.04 -28.69 6.03
CA SER A 1204 -45.57 -29.25 7.28
C SER A 1204 -45.38 -28.31 8.48
N GLN A 1205 -44.36 -27.46 8.49
CA GLN A 1205 -44.07 -26.47 9.54
C GLN A 1205 -44.98 -25.23 9.44
N LEU A 1206 -45.43 -24.88 8.23
CA LEU A 1206 -46.38 -23.78 8.02
C LEU A 1206 -47.77 -24.09 8.63
N HIS A 1207 -48.13 -25.37 8.70
CA HIS A 1207 -49.39 -25.81 9.31
C HIS A 1207 -49.39 -25.67 10.84
N THR A 1208 -48.20 -25.69 11.47
CA THR A 1208 -48.03 -25.51 12.92
C THR A 1208 -48.01 -24.02 13.31
N ILE A 1209 -47.45 -23.15 12.46
CA ILE A 1209 -47.40 -21.70 12.69
C ILE A 1209 -48.78 -21.04 12.51
N LEU A 1210 -49.69 -21.65 11.74
CA LEU A 1210 -51.08 -21.19 11.63
C LEU A 1210 -51.98 -21.66 12.79
N HIS A 1211 -51.48 -22.51 13.69
CA HIS A 1211 -52.24 -23.08 14.81
C HIS A 1211 -51.76 -22.64 16.21
N VAL A 1212 -50.71 -21.81 16.28
CA VAL A 1212 -50.20 -21.12 17.48
C VAL A 1212 -50.34 -19.61 17.25
#